data_AF-A0A9D0LRE1-F1
#
_entry.id   AF-A0A9D0LRE1-F1
#
_cell.length_a   1.000
_cell.length_b   1.000
_cell.length_c   1.000
_cell.angle_alpha   90.00
_cell.angle_beta   90.00
_cell.angle_gamma   90.00
#
_symmetry.space_group_name_H-M   'P 1'
#
loop_
_entity.id
_entity.type
_entity.pdbx_description
1 polymer ?
#
loop_
_entity_poly.entity_id
_entity_poly.type
_entity_poly.pdbx_seq_one_letter_code
_entity_poly.pdbx_strand_id
1 'polypeptide(L)'
;MMLGWRKKKTEEAVVAARLKVWASAVVLYLTPLLSDAGDIVNSVRFHDIAANDGAGIRYRRAESARDRIWDALKAQPVLSAFQLGMVPLKSRGAPGVAIFDYDGDGDLDLYVTNGPGVANSLYANQWSESGELGFVDRSFDAGVAATDMDASGVCYGDIDNDGDQDLYVLGSGEPNRLFENRGNGMFADITASSGMGSGRHYSASCSMGDVNGDGLLDIVIANTSDTWDNRLAIFNAFGFNDHNQLFTNTGNRTFVDSSDASGIRKLAGFPDQAPADAASVTWAIALVDYDLDGDADIVWVDDQGGGVLPANQGGVDRGFIHIMNNDGTGKFRDVTVQAGTNRFGDWKGLSFGDINADGYMDLFVTNVGDYVLTVFPRPLPYELGSYASRWFLGQPDGSFRDPGLGELVSSVFGWGTVMEDYDNDGDTDIIYYGGGDGGPLIEVSNPGMYLNNDGAGGFRYDPGALDGSINHSRRNVQGLAGGDLNRDGFVDIVSVSNLALPPPMPLVPYATHWGSDADATAFFFPSFTPVSETEFSWNGMDPADGGLSVEINSADNGNHWASVSLLGTAGLTTHGVVNRDGIGAVVRFTPEGGITVMRPVLGGASYASQDSLAVNLGMGKARKGVVDVLWPGGVRNRFYGLRASERLVLPEIPCSYTTAWDSAHDYRHCVTRALRELSRAGKLPRGLKKRLMKSAMRAYREAGPHGRRDDDSSDAGESRRRHQRHGA
;
A
#
# COMPACT_ATOMS: atom_id res chain seq x y z
N MET A 1 -51.49 75.92 30.71
CA MET A 1 -50.62 76.50 29.67
C MET A 1 -49.78 75.35 29.13
N MET A 2 -50.15 74.71 28.02
CA MET A 2 -49.78 75.11 26.64
C MET A 2 -48.25 75.15 26.47
N LEU A 3 -47.56 74.50 25.53
CA LEU A 3 -47.90 73.86 24.25
C LEU A 3 -46.67 72.96 23.91
N GLY A 4 -46.81 71.70 23.52
CA GLY A 4 -46.62 71.24 22.11
C GLY A 4 -45.18 70.81 21.80
N TRP A 5 -44.84 69.76 21.03
CA TRP A 5 -45.59 68.97 20.05
C TRP A 5 -44.83 67.65 19.78
N ARG A 6 -45.59 66.57 19.50
CA ARG A 6 -45.12 65.32 18.88
C ARG A 6 -44.78 65.55 17.40
N LYS A 7 -43.72 64.88 16.93
CA LYS A 7 -43.48 64.20 15.62
C LYS A 7 -41.95 64.18 15.43
N LYS A 8 -41.25 63.09 15.12
CA LYS A 8 -41.59 61.89 14.35
C LYS A 8 -40.59 60.79 14.75
N LYS A 9 -41.11 59.57 14.89
CA LYS A 9 -40.40 58.30 14.72
C LYS A 9 -39.70 58.26 13.35
N THR A 10 -38.76 57.33 13.25
CA THR A 10 -38.11 56.76 12.05
C THR A 10 -37.20 57.70 11.26
N GLU A 11 -35.89 57.65 11.55
CA GLU A 11 -34.80 57.54 10.56
C GLU A 11 -33.39 57.45 11.14
N GLU A 12 -33.18 57.61 12.47
CA GLU A 12 -31.83 57.49 13.07
C GLU A 12 -31.41 56.06 13.45
N ALA A 13 -32.29 55.07 13.32
CA ALA A 13 -31.96 53.67 13.59
C ALA A 13 -31.52 52.88 12.33
N VAL A 14 -31.47 53.51 11.15
CA VAL A 14 -31.22 52.82 9.86
C VAL A 14 -30.01 53.39 9.09
N VAL A 15 -29.43 54.52 9.51
CA VAL A 15 -28.24 55.13 8.84
C VAL A 15 -26.90 54.72 9.49
N ALA A 16 -26.91 54.06 10.65
CA ALA A 16 -25.72 53.45 11.24
C ALA A 16 -25.32 52.11 10.58
N ALA A 17 -26.12 51.62 9.64
CA ALA A 17 -25.91 50.36 8.93
C ALA A 17 -25.83 50.59 7.41
N ARG A 18 -24.69 51.11 6.94
CA ARG A 18 -24.09 50.83 5.61
C ARG A 18 -22.85 51.71 5.38
N LEU A 19 -21.68 51.08 5.50
CA LEU A 19 -20.44 51.32 4.74
C LEU A 19 -19.76 52.69 4.98
N LYS A 20 -18.47 52.85 5.27
CA LYS A 20 -17.23 52.08 5.09
C LYS A 20 -16.13 53.05 5.63
N VAL A 21 -15.12 52.65 6.40
CA VAL A 21 -13.78 52.22 5.92
C VAL A 21 -12.66 53.04 6.59
N TRP A 22 -11.60 52.32 6.97
CA TRP A 22 -10.35 52.73 7.66
C TRP A 22 -10.43 53.01 9.17
N ALA A 23 -10.04 51.99 9.94
CA ALA A 23 -9.17 52.07 11.13
C ALA A 23 -9.53 50.97 12.15
N SER A 24 -9.28 49.72 11.78
CA SER A 24 -9.08 48.61 12.72
C SER A 24 -8.15 47.61 12.05
N ALA A 25 -6.98 48.11 11.69
CA ALA A 25 -5.78 47.31 11.53
C ALA A 25 -4.97 47.51 12.80
N VAL A 26 -4.33 46.43 13.27
CA VAL A 26 -3.47 46.34 14.46
C VAL A 26 -4.23 46.00 15.75
N VAL A 27 -3.77 44.90 16.38
CA VAL A 27 -4.20 44.28 17.65
C VAL A 27 -5.32 43.23 17.54
N LEU A 28 -5.07 42.15 16.78
CA LEU A 28 -5.54 40.79 17.09
C LEU A 28 -4.80 39.77 16.20
N TYR A 29 -3.48 39.72 16.38
CA TYR A 29 -2.64 38.57 16.03
C TYR A 29 -1.68 38.40 17.21
N LEU A 30 -1.44 37.14 17.61
CA LEU A 30 -0.74 36.69 18.83
C LEU A 30 -1.65 36.36 20.01
N THR A 31 -2.56 35.41 19.80
CA THR A 31 -2.72 34.31 20.74
C THR A 31 -2.73 33.04 19.89
N PRO A 32 -1.82 32.07 20.09
CA PRO A 32 -2.01 30.77 19.49
C PRO A 32 -3.31 30.22 20.07
N LEU A 33 -4.23 29.83 19.18
CA LEU A 33 -5.20 28.80 19.51
C LEU A 33 -4.35 27.57 19.83
N LEU A 34 -4.07 27.38 21.12
CA LEU A 34 -3.86 26.06 21.65
C LEU A 34 -5.20 25.35 21.43
N SER A 35 -5.29 24.62 20.32
CA SER A 35 -6.08 23.40 20.33
C SER A 35 -5.66 22.62 21.57
N ASP A 36 -6.59 21.93 22.21
CA ASP A 36 -6.23 20.89 23.16
C ASP A 36 -5.36 19.88 22.39
N ALA A 37 -4.05 20.10 22.44
CA ALA A 37 -3.06 19.06 22.35
C ALA A 37 -3.34 18.16 23.55
N GLY A 38 -4.29 17.26 23.38
CA GLY A 38 -4.27 15.99 24.08
C GLY A 38 -2.99 15.31 23.65
N ASP A 39 -1.89 15.70 24.30
CA ASP A 39 -0.73 14.88 24.63
C ASP A 39 -0.67 13.59 23.79
N ILE A 40 -0.09 13.68 22.57
CA ILE A 40 0.48 12.50 21.90
C ILE A 40 1.71 12.12 22.72
N VAL A 41 1.53 11.50 23.88
CA VAL A 41 2.61 11.26 24.86
C VAL A 41 3.70 10.32 24.31
N ASN A 42 3.48 9.70 23.13
CA ASN A 42 4.34 8.68 22.53
C ASN A 42 4.69 8.90 21.04
N SER A 43 4.48 10.09 20.46
CA SER A 43 4.73 10.29 19.01
C SER A 43 6.17 9.91 18.63
N VAL A 44 6.29 8.96 17.72
CA VAL A 44 7.53 8.56 17.10
C VAL A 44 8.08 9.69 16.23
N ARG A 45 9.38 9.70 15.93
CA ARG A 45 9.97 10.61 14.95
C ARG A 45 10.73 9.86 13.89
N PHE A 46 10.61 10.33 12.66
CA PHE A 46 11.33 9.81 11.52
C PHE A 46 12.45 10.78 11.11
N HIS A 47 13.63 10.23 10.82
CA HIS A 47 14.79 11.02 10.40
C HIS A 47 15.31 10.55 9.04
N ASP A 48 15.34 11.44 8.06
CA ASP A 48 15.85 11.13 6.72
C ASP A 48 17.39 11.08 6.70
N ILE A 49 17.95 9.89 6.50
CA ILE A 49 19.40 9.68 6.40
C ILE A 49 19.93 9.80 4.96
N ALA A 50 19.06 9.82 3.95
CA ALA A 50 19.43 9.96 2.55
C ALA A 50 19.62 11.44 2.14
N ALA A 51 19.17 12.38 2.97
CA ALA A 51 19.26 13.82 2.70
C ALA A 51 20.69 14.25 2.35
N ASN A 52 20.82 15.05 1.28
CA ASN A 52 22.11 15.58 0.78
C ASN A 52 23.15 14.49 0.45
N ASP A 53 22.70 13.38 -0.15
CA ASP A 53 23.51 12.21 -0.46
C ASP A 53 24.11 11.51 0.78
N GLY A 54 23.40 11.62 1.90
CA GLY A 54 23.71 10.93 3.14
C GLY A 54 23.61 9.42 3.01
N ALA A 55 24.25 8.70 3.95
CA ALA A 55 24.30 7.23 3.99
C ALA A 55 24.77 6.55 2.69
N GLY A 56 25.44 7.27 1.77
CA GLY A 56 25.90 6.71 0.49
C GLY A 56 24.85 6.67 -0.63
N ILE A 57 23.64 7.18 -0.38
CA ILE A 57 22.53 7.19 -1.35
C ILE A 57 22.68 8.36 -2.32
N ARG A 58 22.62 8.12 -3.63
CA ARG A 58 22.80 9.16 -4.67
C ARG A 58 21.72 9.15 -5.75
N TYR A 59 20.58 8.55 -5.44
CA TYR A 59 19.48 8.40 -6.40
C TYR A 59 18.95 9.76 -6.86
N ARG A 60 18.77 9.91 -8.17
CA ARG A 60 18.05 11.01 -8.81
C ARG A 60 17.19 10.42 -9.92
N ARG A 61 15.92 10.83 -10.00
CA ARG A 61 14.99 10.34 -11.02
C ARG A 61 15.36 10.91 -12.39
N ALA A 62 15.64 10.02 -13.33
CA ALA A 62 15.85 10.37 -14.73
C ALA A 62 14.52 10.70 -15.42
N GLU A 63 14.58 11.61 -16.40
CA GLU A 63 13.45 11.91 -17.28
C GLU A 63 13.12 10.73 -18.20
N SER A 64 11.83 10.56 -18.51
CA SER A 64 11.39 9.61 -19.52
C SER A 64 11.60 10.18 -20.93
N ALA A 65 11.53 9.33 -21.95
CA ALA A 65 11.46 9.77 -23.35
C ALA A 65 10.30 10.78 -23.60
N ARG A 66 9.26 10.73 -22.76
CA ARG A 66 8.09 11.63 -22.76
C ARG A 66 8.42 13.08 -22.45
N ASP A 67 9.50 13.36 -21.73
CA ASP A 67 9.86 14.75 -21.36
C ASP A 67 10.13 15.63 -22.60
N ARG A 68 10.55 15.02 -23.72
CA ARG A 68 10.68 15.73 -25.01
C ARG A 68 9.38 16.36 -25.51
N ILE A 69 8.23 15.78 -25.17
CA ILE A 69 6.92 16.35 -25.52
C ILE A 69 6.67 17.61 -24.68
N TRP A 70 7.05 17.58 -23.40
CA TRP A 70 7.03 18.75 -22.53
C TRP A 70 7.94 19.86 -23.04
N ASP A 71 9.17 19.54 -23.45
CA ASP A 71 10.10 20.52 -24.04
C ASP A 71 9.53 21.21 -25.28
N ALA A 72 8.91 20.44 -26.18
CA ALA A 72 8.28 20.98 -27.39
C ALA A 72 7.11 21.92 -27.08
N LEU A 73 6.40 21.70 -25.97
CA LEU A 73 5.31 22.56 -25.51
C LEU A 73 5.82 23.82 -24.83
N LYS A 74 6.84 23.71 -23.96
CA LYS A 74 7.50 24.84 -23.31
C LYS A 74 8.08 25.84 -24.32
N ALA A 75 8.46 25.37 -25.51
CA ALA A 75 8.94 26.20 -26.61
C ALA A 75 7.86 27.05 -27.31
N GLN A 76 6.56 26.74 -27.09
CA GLN A 76 5.46 27.50 -27.68
C GLN A 76 5.17 28.76 -26.83
N PRO A 77 4.94 29.93 -27.45
CA PRO A 77 4.69 31.16 -26.70
C PRO A 77 3.36 31.13 -25.94
N VAL A 78 2.36 30.44 -26.49
CA VAL A 78 1.01 30.30 -25.93
C VAL A 78 0.46 28.93 -26.30
N LEU A 79 -0.18 28.26 -25.34
CA LEU A 79 -0.86 26.97 -25.48
C LEU A 79 -2.33 27.14 -25.12
N SER A 80 -3.22 26.51 -25.88
CA SER A 80 -4.62 26.40 -25.48
C SER A 80 -4.80 25.40 -24.33
N ALA A 81 -5.87 25.57 -23.54
CA ALA A 81 -6.30 24.61 -22.52
C ALA A 81 -6.42 23.19 -23.08
N PHE A 82 -6.91 23.07 -24.32
CA PHE A 82 -7.02 21.80 -25.03
C PHE A 82 -5.64 21.18 -25.30
N GLN A 83 -4.65 21.96 -25.76
CA GLN A 83 -3.30 21.43 -25.98
C GLN A 83 -2.66 20.94 -24.68
N LEU A 84 -2.85 21.65 -23.56
CA LEU A 84 -2.35 21.25 -22.24
C LEU A 84 -3.08 20.02 -21.67
N GLY A 85 -4.38 19.86 -21.94
CA GLY A 85 -5.14 18.68 -21.52
C GLY A 85 -4.83 17.41 -22.33
N MET A 86 -3.97 17.50 -23.35
CA MET A 86 -3.67 16.41 -24.28
C MET A 86 -2.24 15.89 -24.15
N VAL A 87 -1.53 16.32 -23.12
CA VAL A 87 -0.12 15.99 -22.87
C VAL A 87 0.01 14.67 -22.08
N PRO A 88 1.05 13.87 -22.35
CA PRO A 88 1.52 12.82 -21.46
C PRO A 88 1.60 13.23 -19.99
N LEU A 89 1.03 12.40 -19.12
CA LEU A 89 1.29 12.46 -17.68
C LEU A 89 2.65 11.80 -17.37
N LYS A 90 3.21 12.03 -16.18
CA LYS A 90 4.45 11.34 -15.72
C LYS A 90 5.63 11.53 -16.66
N SER A 91 6.00 12.78 -16.96
CA SER A 91 7.18 13.07 -17.83
C SER A 91 8.49 12.49 -17.29
N ARG A 92 8.52 12.21 -15.99
CA ARG A 92 9.62 11.58 -15.26
C ARG A 92 9.25 10.17 -14.77
N GLY A 93 8.26 9.52 -15.38
CA GLY A 93 7.76 8.20 -15.00
C GLY A 93 7.22 8.13 -13.57
N ALA A 94 7.03 6.90 -13.09
CA ALA A 94 6.59 6.62 -11.72
C ALA A 94 7.58 5.64 -11.08
N PRO A 95 8.47 6.09 -10.18
CA PRO A 95 9.42 5.19 -9.53
C PRO A 95 8.78 4.39 -8.40
N GLY A 96 9.27 3.18 -8.20
CA GLY A 96 8.91 2.24 -7.15
C GLY A 96 10.13 1.79 -6.35
N VAL A 97 9.87 1.16 -5.21
CA VAL A 97 10.90 0.66 -4.30
C VAL A 97 10.51 -0.68 -3.68
N ALA A 98 11.47 -1.59 -3.55
CA ALA A 98 11.36 -2.84 -2.80
C ALA A 98 12.42 -2.90 -1.69
N ILE A 99 12.08 -3.49 -0.54
CA ILE A 99 12.97 -3.68 0.62
C ILE A 99 13.14 -5.18 0.89
N PHE A 100 14.35 -5.73 0.73
CA PHE A 100 14.62 -7.16 0.84
C PHE A 100 16.10 -7.46 1.09
N ASP A 101 16.44 -8.65 1.56
CA ASP A 101 17.83 -9.09 1.82
C ASP A 101 18.34 -9.85 0.59
N TYR A 102 18.99 -9.15 -0.35
CA TYR A 102 19.30 -9.74 -1.67
C TYR A 102 20.52 -10.66 -1.65
N ASP A 103 21.43 -10.48 -0.70
CA ASP A 103 22.68 -11.25 -0.60
C ASP A 103 22.75 -12.20 0.61
N GLY A 104 21.69 -12.23 1.44
CA GLY A 104 21.52 -13.19 2.52
C GLY A 104 22.37 -12.89 3.75
N ASP A 105 22.86 -11.66 3.90
CA ASP A 105 23.62 -11.22 5.07
C ASP A 105 22.71 -10.83 6.26
N GLY A 106 21.40 -10.75 5.99
CA GLY A 106 20.32 -10.46 6.93
C GLY A 106 19.99 -8.98 7.05
N ASP A 107 20.74 -8.07 6.44
CA ASP A 107 20.44 -6.65 6.40
C ASP A 107 19.42 -6.41 5.27
N LEU A 108 18.47 -5.50 5.50
CA LEU A 108 17.49 -5.18 4.46
C LEU A 108 18.08 -4.15 3.51
N ASP A 109 18.07 -4.48 2.22
CA ASP A 109 18.56 -3.70 1.09
C ASP A 109 17.42 -3.03 0.31
N LEU A 110 17.75 -2.09 -0.56
CA LEU A 110 16.77 -1.32 -1.32
C LEU A 110 16.98 -1.50 -2.83
N TYR A 111 15.94 -1.92 -3.55
CA TYR A 111 15.91 -1.78 -5.01
C TYR A 111 14.99 -0.64 -5.43
N VAL A 112 15.48 0.29 -6.24
CA VAL A 112 14.74 1.49 -6.64
C VAL A 112 14.75 1.65 -8.16
N THR A 113 13.57 1.75 -8.76
CA THR A 113 13.44 1.89 -10.22
C THR A 113 13.79 3.31 -10.69
N ASN A 114 14.30 3.41 -11.92
CA ASN A 114 14.71 4.66 -12.54
C ASN A 114 14.36 4.66 -14.04
N GLY A 115 14.82 5.69 -14.74
CA GLY A 115 14.46 5.97 -16.13
C GLY A 115 15.56 5.63 -17.11
N PRO A 116 15.24 5.74 -18.40
CA PRO A 116 16.15 5.35 -19.45
C PRO A 116 17.43 6.17 -19.40
N GLY A 117 18.55 5.50 -19.60
CA GLY A 117 19.90 6.06 -19.57
C GLY A 117 20.52 6.16 -18.17
N VAL A 118 19.78 5.88 -17.10
CA VAL A 118 20.26 5.85 -15.72
C VAL A 118 19.97 4.49 -15.11
N ALA A 119 20.84 4.02 -14.21
CA ALA A 119 20.64 2.73 -13.57
C ALA A 119 19.45 2.78 -12.61
N ASN A 120 18.66 1.71 -12.58
CA ASN A 120 17.97 1.31 -11.36
C ASN A 120 19.03 1.06 -10.29
N SER A 121 18.75 1.43 -9.05
CA SER A 121 19.70 1.29 -7.94
C SER A 121 19.41 0.03 -7.13
N LEU A 122 20.46 -0.66 -6.70
CA LEU A 122 20.40 -1.73 -5.70
C LEU A 122 21.33 -1.32 -4.55
N TYR A 123 20.79 -0.70 -3.52
CA TYR A 123 21.53 -0.22 -2.37
C TYR A 123 21.69 -1.33 -1.35
N ALA A 124 22.89 -1.92 -1.30
CA ALA A 124 23.28 -2.88 -0.29
C ALA A 124 23.51 -2.18 1.05
N ASN A 125 22.75 -2.55 2.08
CA ASN A 125 22.89 -2.07 3.45
C ASN A 125 24.15 -2.67 4.08
N GLN A 126 24.84 -1.90 4.92
CA GLN A 126 26.13 -2.27 5.51
C GLN A 126 26.08 -2.29 7.04
N TRP A 127 24.87 -2.42 7.60
CA TRP A 127 24.61 -2.31 9.04
C TRP A 127 25.37 -3.37 9.85
N SER A 128 25.30 -4.63 9.46
CA SER A 128 25.93 -5.75 10.15
C SER A 128 27.45 -5.68 10.11
N GLU A 129 28.02 -5.11 9.04
CA GLU A 129 29.46 -4.94 8.88
C GLU A 129 30.03 -3.77 9.68
N SER A 130 29.32 -2.64 9.68
CA SER A 130 29.84 -1.36 10.19
C SER A 130 29.26 -0.92 11.53
N GLY A 131 28.06 -1.41 11.89
CA GLY A 131 27.28 -0.96 13.05
C GLY A 131 26.62 0.40 12.87
N GLU A 132 26.67 0.97 11.66
CA GLU A 132 26.03 2.23 11.28
C GLU A 132 25.24 2.02 9.97
N LEU A 133 24.13 2.74 9.79
CA LEU A 133 23.36 2.64 8.56
C LEU A 133 24.11 3.34 7.43
N GLY A 134 24.43 2.58 6.39
CA GLY A 134 25.11 3.04 5.20
C GLY A 134 24.84 2.08 4.04
N PHE A 135 24.81 2.63 2.83
CA PHE A 135 24.42 1.93 1.62
C PHE A 135 25.47 2.04 0.53
N VAL A 136 25.64 0.96 -0.23
CA VAL A 136 26.49 0.92 -1.42
C VAL A 136 25.66 0.48 -2.62
N ASP A 137 25.61 1.28 -3.67
CA ASP A 137 24.91 0.89 -4.91
C ASP A 137 25.68 -0.22 -5.64
N ARG A 138 25.06 -1.40 -5.72
CA ARG A 138 25.55 -2.63 -6.37
C ARG A 138 24.83 -2.93 -7.67
N SER A 139 23.96 -2.06 -8.17
CA SER A 139 23.12 -2.31 -9.35
C SER A 139 23.88 -2.86 -10.57
N PHE A 140 25.04 -2.29 -10.91
CA PHE A 140 25.86 -2.76 -12.02
C PHE A 140 26.58 -4.08 -11.73
N ASP A 141 27.17 -4.21 -10.54
CA ASP A 141 27.93 -5.40 -10.14
C ASP A 141 26.99 -6.62 -9.99
N ALA A 142 25.77 -6.39 -9.50
CA ALA A 142 24.72 -7.38 -9.34
C ALA A 142 23.95 -7.68 -10.63
N GLY A 143 24.10 -6.88 -11.70
CA GLY A 143 23.47 -7.14 -13.01
C GLY A 143 22.03 -6.67 -13.16
N VAL A 144 21.53 -5.81 -12.26
CA VAL A 144 20.12 -5.35 -12.21
C VAL A 144 19.94 -3.86 -12.55
N ALA A 145 20.99 -3.21 -13.08
CA ALA A 145 20.98 -1.79 -13.42
C ALA A 145 19.95 -1.39 -14.50
N ALA A 146 19.64 -2.28 -15.44
CA ALA A 146 18.59 -2.12 -16.46
C ALA A 146 18.49 -0.72 -17.11
N THR A 147 19.63 -0.10 -17.48
CA THR A 147 19.70 1.31 -17.91
C THR A 147 18.98 1.63 -19.22
N ASP A 148 18.57 0.61 -19.97
CA ASP A 148 17.90 0.73 -21.26
C ASP A 148 16.37 0.66 -21.16
N MET A 149 15.83 0.73 -19.95
CA MET A 149 14.41 0.58 -19.63
C MET A 149 13.86 1.84 -18.94
N ASP A 150 12.61 2.21 -19.21
CA ASP A 150 11.87 3.11 -18.32
C ASP A 150 11.08 2.30 -17.29
N ALA A 151 11.68 2.11 -16.11
CA ALA A 151 11.15 1.22 -15.09
C ALA A 151 10.14 1.94 -14.18
N SER A 152 8.99 1.30 -13.96
CA SER A 152 7.82 1.87 -13.29
C SER A 152 7.44 1.24 -11.94
N GLY A 153 7.99 0.07 -11.61
CA GLY A 153 7.66 -0.64 -10.37
C GLY A 153 8.43 -1.94 -10.22
N VAL A 154 8.33 -2.55 -9.05
CA VAL A 154 9.05 -3.77 -8.71
C VAL A 154 8.27 -4.62 -7.69
N CYS A 155 8.37 -5.94 -7.85
CA CYS A 155 8.02 -6.93 -6.83
C CYS A 155 9.09 -8.02 -6.79
N TYR A 156 9.16 -8.78 -5.70
CA TYR A 156 10.18 -9.78 -5.45
C TYR A 156 9.64 -11.01 -4.71
N GLY A 157 10.32 -12.13 -4.90
CA GLY A 157 10.06 -13.42 -4.24
C GLY A 157 10.90 -14.53 -4.84
N ASP A 158 11.09 -15.62 -4.11
CA ASP A 158 11.83 -16.83 -4.49
C ASP A 158 10.98 -17.68 -5.47
N ILE A 159 11.14 -17.46 -6.77
CA ILE A 159 10.29 -18.07 -7.81
C ILE A 159 10.66 -19.51 -8.12
N ASP A 160 11.77 -20.01 -7.59
CA ASP A 160 12.29 -21.35 -7.86
C ASP A 160 12.47 -22.23 -6.62
N ASN A 161 12.18 -21.67 -5.44
CA ASN A 161 12.30 -22.25 -4.13
C ASN A 161 13.74 -22.65 -3.73
N ASP A 162 14.77 -21.96 -4.21
CA ASP A 162 16.17 -22.22 -3.85
C ASP A 162 16.63 -21.49 -2.57
N GLY A 163 15.85 -20.50 -2.12
CA GLY A 163 16.06 -19.72 -0.91
C GLY A 163 16.61 -18.32 -1.15
N ASP A 164 16.80 -17.91 -2.40
CA ASP A 164 17.27 -16.58 -2.79
C ASP A 164 16.16 -15.82 -3.54
N GLN A 165 15.90 -14.57 -3.15
CA GLN A 165 14.76 -13.81 -3.68
C GLN A 165 15.07 -13.21 -5.07
N ASP A 166 14.16 -13.42 -6.02
CA ASP A 166 14.25 -12.94 -7.39
C ASP A 166 13.50 -11.61 -7.59
N LEU A 167 13.87 -10.84 -8.61
CA LEU A 167 13.27 -9.53 -8.90
C LEU A 167 12.46 -9.53 -10.20
N TYR A 168 11.23 -9.01 -10.13
CA TYR A 168 10.41 -8.70 -11.29
C TYR A 168 10.22 -7.18 -11.42
N VAL A 169 10.78 -6.60 -12.49
CA VAL A 169 10.83 -5.15 -12.72
C VAL A 169 9.91 -4.77 -13.87
N LEU A 170 9.06 -3.80 -13.62
CA LEU A 170 8.00 -3.38 -14.54
C LEU A 170 8.46 -2.30 -15.49
N GLY A 171 8.09 -2.47 -16.76
CA GLY A 171 8.40 -1.54 -17.85
C GLY A 171 7.20 -0.70 -18.24
N SER A 172 7.48 0.51 -18.69
CA SER A 172 6.49 1.43 -19.21
C SER A 172 6.46 1.45 -20.74
N GLY A 173 5.44 0.81 -21.34
CA GLY A 173 5.34 0.71 -22.80
C GLY A 173 6.41 -0.23 -23.41
N GLU A 174 7.07 -1.01 -22.56
CA GLU A 174 8.21 -1.88 -22.85
C GLU A 174 8.06 -3.21 -22.09
N PRO A 175 8.75 -4.29 -22.49
CA PRO A 175 8.68 -5.56 -21.76
C PRO A 175 9.18 -5.41 -20.32
N ASN A 176 8.49 -6.08 -19.39
CA ASN A 176 8.95 -6.28 -18.01
C ASN A 176 10.17 -7.21 -17.99
N ARG A 177 10.94 -7.19 -16.89
CA ARG A 177 12.16 -8.01 -16.73
C ARG A 177 12.08 -8.90 -15.50
N LEU A 178 12.53 -10.15 -15.63
CA LEU A 178 12.68 -11.11 -14.54
C LEU A 178 14.17 -11.42 -14.34
N PHE A 179 14.66 -11.08 -13.16
CA PHE A 179 16.05 -11.28 -12.75
C PHE A 179 16.12 -12.38 -11.70
N GLU A 180 16.79 -13.47 -12.04
CA GLU A 180 17.03 -14.60 -11.14
C GLU A 180 18.23 -14.34 -10.25
N ASN A 181 18.07 -14.37 -8.93
CA ASN A 181 19.17 -14.31 -7.98
C ASN A 181 19.97 -15.62 -8.00
N ARG A 182 21.29 -15.52 -8.02
CA ARG A 182 22.20 -16.69 -8.11
C ARG A 182 22.76 -17.11 -6.75
N GLY A 183 22.30 -16.50 -5.67
CA GLY A 183 22.76 -16.79 -4.30
C GLY A 183 24.18 -16.34 -4.00
N ASN A 184 24.72 -15.44 -4.83
CA ASN A 184 26.09 -14.93 -4.71
C ASN A 184 26.16 -13.40 -4.86
N GLY A 185 25.04 -12.71 -4.61
CA GLY A 185 24.90 -11.26 -4.78
C GLY A 185 24.82 -10.82 -6.25
N MET A 186 24.65 -11.75 -7.20
CA MET A 186 24.46 -11.44 -8.61
C MET A 186 23.14 -12.01 -9.11
N PHE A 187 22.56 -11.29 -10.08
CA PHE A 187 21.36 -11.70 -10.78
C PHE A 187 21.66 -12.05 -12.24
N ALA A 188 20.81 -12.89 -12.82
CA ALA A 188 20.77 -13.15 -14.25
C ALA A 188 19.41 -12.73 -14.81
N ASP A 189 19.42 -11.93 -15.89
CA ASP A 189 18.20 -11.67 -16.66
C ASP A 189 17.75 -12.96 -17.37
N ILE A 190 16.63 -13.52 -16.91
CA ILE A 190 16.02 -14.74 -17.46
C ILE A 190 14.75 -14.44 -18.24
N THR A 191 14.44 -13.16 -18.51
CA THR A 191 13.18 -12.69 -19.11
C THR A 191 12.81 -13.44 -20.39
N ALA A 192 13.79 -13.65 -21.28
CA ALA A 192 13.56 -14.35 -22.54
C ALA A 192 13.36 -15.87 -22.35
N SER A 193 14.13 -16.49 -21.46
CA SER A 193 14.05 -17.94 -21.19
C SER A 193 12.83 -18.33 -20.35
N SER A 194 12.32 -17.41 -19.53
CA SER A 194 11.17 -17.65 -18.65
C SER A 194 9.83 -17.48 -19.35
N GLY A 195 9.80 -16.83 -20.52
CA GLY A 195 8.57 -16.49 -21.24
C GLY A 195 7.93 -15.16 -20.80
N MET A 196 8.56 -14.41 -19.89
CA MET A 196 8.03 -13.17 -19.32
C MET A 196 8.28 -11.91 -20.17
N GLY A 197 8.97 -12.02 -21.31
CA GLY A 197 9.33 -10.90 -22.17
C GLY A 197 8.32 -10.52 -23.26
N SER A 198 7.09 -11.05 -23.22
CA SER A 198 6.09 -10.80 -24.27
C SER A 198 5.18 -9.61 -23.98
N GLY A 199 4.93 -8.78 -24.99
CA GLY A 199 3.99 -7.67 -24.92
C GLY A 199 4.65 -6.32 -24.68
N ARG A 200 3.87 -5.27 -24.89
CA ARG A 200 4.20 -3.89 -24.51
C ARG A 200 2.97 -3.36 -23.80
N HIS A 201 3.06 -3.27 -22.48
CA HIS A 201 2.00 -2.76 -21.62
C HIS A 201 2.56 -1.62 -20.78
N TYR A 202 1.66 -0.78 -20.28
CA TYR A 202 2.01 0.22 -19.27
C TYR A 202 1.77 -0.37 -17.87
N SER A 203 2.71 -1.22 -17.46
CA SER A 203 2.70 -1.91 -16.17
C SER A 203 2.91 -0.92 -15.02
N ALA A 204 2.05 -0.96 -14.00
CA ALA A 204 2.07 -0.02 -12.88
C ALA A 204 2.41 -0.66 -11.53
N SER A 205 1.98 -1.89 -11.30
CA SER A 205 2.25 -2.64 -10.07
C SER A 205 2.23 -4.14 -10.34
N CYS A 206 2.88 -4.93 -9.49
CA CYS A 206 2.87 -6.37 -9.56
C CYS A 206 2.84 -6.99 -8.16
N SER A 207 2.35 -8.22 -8.09
CA SER A 207 2.34 -9.01 -6.87
C SER A 207 2.69 -10.46 -7.19
N MET A 208 3.47 -11.10 -6.31
CA MET A 208 3.77 -12.53 -6.37
C MET A 208 2.92 -13.31 -5.35
N GLY A 209 2.58 -14.56 -5.68
CA GLY A 209 1.85 -15.46 -4.79
C GLY A 209 1.50 -16.78 -5.48
N ASP A 210 1.25 -17.84 -4.72
CA ASP A 210 0.88 -19.16 -5.25
C ASP A 210 -0.64 -19.23 -5.42
N VAL A 211 -1.14 -19.08 -6.66
CA VAL A 211 -2.59 -19.02 -6.91
C VAL A 211 -3.23 -20.38 -7.12
N ASN A 212 -2.44 -21.44 -7.32
CA ASN A 212 -2.94 -22.77 -7.68
C ASN A 212 -2.57 -23.87 -6.65
N GLY A 213 -1.86 -23.48 -5.58
CA GLY A 213 -1.45 -24.34 -4.47
C GLY A 213 -0.34 -25.33 -4.82
N ASP A 214 0.46 -25.08 -5.87
CA ASP A 214 1.54 -25.97 -6.30
C ASP A 214 2.90 -25.68 -5.63
N GLY A 215 2.97 -24.59 -4.86
CA GLY A 215 4.13 -24.16 -4.11
C GLY A 215 5.10 -23.25 -4.86
N LEU A 216 4.78 -22.87 -6.09
CA LEU A 216 5.56 -21.93 -6.88
C LEU A 216 4.88 -20.55 -6.87
N LEU A 217 5.69 -19.49 -6.86
CA LEU A 217 5.17 -18.13 -6.97
C LEU A 217 4.74 -17.84 -8.41
N ASP A 218 3.47 -17.48 -8.57
CA ASP A 218 2.88 -16.87 -9.77
C ASP A 218 2.98 -15.34 -9.68
N ILE A 219 2.75 -14.65 -10.79
CA ILE A 219 2.88 -13.18 -10.88
C ILE A 219 1.62 -12.56 -11.48
N VAL A 220 1.00 -11.62 -10.76
CA VAL A 220 -0.06 -10.75 -11.29
C VAL A 220 0.46 -9.35 -11.56
N ILE A 221 -0.07 -8.70 -12.59
CA ILE A 221 0.40 -7.40 -13.08
C ILE A 221 -0.79 -6.48 -13.31
N ALA A 222 -0.75 -5.31 -12.66
CA ALA A 222 -1.64 -4.19 -12.92
C ALA A 222 -1.14 -3.46 -14.16
N ASN A 223 -2.00 -3.38 -15.17
CA ASN A 223 -1.75 -2.61 -16.37
C ASN A 223 -2.70 -1.42 -16.42
N THR A 224 -2.22 -0.34 -17.02
CA THR A 224 -2.98 0.91 -17.11
C THR A 224 -3.53 1.08 -18.52
N SER A 225 -3.01 2.04 -19.25
CA SER A 225 -3.39 2.35 -20.62
C SER A 225 -2.21 3.07 -21.25
N ASP A 226 -2.25 3.29 -22.56
CA ASP A 226 -1.36 4.25 -23.22
C ASP A 226 -1.72 5.72 -22.86
N THR A 227 -1.78 6.03 -21.56
CA THR A 227 -1.92 7.39 -21.01
C THR A 227 -0.57 8.03 -20.72
N TRP A 228 0.51 7.24 -20.77
CA TRP A 228 1.85 7.77 -20.62
C TRP A 228 2.35 8.32 -21.95
N ASP A 229 2.12 7.68 -23.11
CA ASP A 229 2.51 8.28 -24.40
C ASP A 229 1.35 8.98 -25.13
N ASN A 230 0.09 8.67 -24.79
CA ASN A 230 -1.11 9.28 -25.35
C ASN A 230 -2.13 9.77 -24.29
N ARG A 231 -3.29 10.23 -24.77
CA ARG A 231 -4.26 11.17 -24.15
C ARG A 231 -4.88 10.66 -22.84
N LEU A 232 -5.38 11.60 -22.03
CA LEU A 232 -6.25 11.32 -20.87
C LEU A 232 -7.37 10.32 -21.26
N ALA A 233 -7.43 9.19 -20.56
CA ALA A 233 -8.40 8.11 -20.77
C ALA A 233 -9.88 8.57 -20.65
N ILE A 234 -10.11 9.78 -20.11
CA ILE A 234 -11.41 10.46 -19.99
C ILE A 234 -12.20 10.45 -21.32
N PHE A 235 -11.53 10.58 -22.46
CA PHE A 235 -12.20 10.74 -23.76
C PHE A 235 -12.51 9.42 -24.49
N ASN A 236 -12.00 8.28 -24.00
CA ASN A 236 -12.28 6.95 -24.56
C ASN A 236 -12.16 5.90 -23.44
N ALA A 237 -13.23 5.78 -22.63
CA ALA A 237 -13.23 5.13 -21.32
C ALA A 237 -12.94 3.61 -21.30
N PHE A 238 -12.61 2.96 -22.43
CA PHE A 238 -12.20 1.55 -22.47
C PHE A 238 -11.22 1.24 -23.60
N GLY A 239 -11.24 2.01 -24.71
CA GLY A 239 -10.55 1.61 -25.94
C GLY A 239 -9.03 1.71 -25.93
N PHE A 240 -8.41 2.14 -24.83
CA PHE A 240 -6.96 2.25 -24.67
C PHE A 240 -6.41 1.53 -23.44
N ASN A 241 -7.28 0.87 -22.68
CA ASN A 241 -6.90 0.24 -21.43
C ASN A 241 -6.21 -1.08 -21.74
N ASP A 242 -5.05 -1.26 -21.11
CA ASP A 242 -4.34 -2.52 -21.08
C ASP A 242 -4.93 -3.41 -20.00
N HIS A 243 -4.79 -4.69 -20.24
CA HIS A 243 -5.53 -5.73 -19.57
C HIS A 243 -4.62 -6.33 -18.48
N ASN A 244 -5.03 -6.37 -17.20
CA ASN A 244 -4.23 -6.94 -16.10
C ASN A 244 -3.78 -8.39 -16.40
N GLN A 245 -2.56 -8.78 -16.07
CA GLN A 245 -2.03 -10.10 -16.45
C GLN A 245 -1.87 -11.02 -15.24
N LEU A 246 -2.01 -12.33 -15.47
CA LEU A 246 -1.60 -13.38 -14.54
C LEU A 246 -0.69 -14.36 -15.29
N PHE A 247 0.53 -14.51 -14.79
CA PHE A 247 1.51 -15.47 -15.26
C PHE A 247 1.67 -16.59 -14.23
N THR A 248 1.30 -17.81 -14.62
CA THR A 248 1.45 -18.99 -13.77
C THR A 248 2.82 -19.61 -13.98
N ASN A 249 3.54 -19.86 -12.90
CA ASN A 249 4.82 -20.55 -12.88
C ASN A 249 4.60 -22.05 -13.11
N THR A 250 5.30 -22.61 -14.09
CA THR A 250 5.18 -24.03 -14.46
C THR A 250 6.39 -24.86 -14.02
N GLY A 251 7.22 -24.27 -13.15
CA GLY A 251 8.48 -24.81 -12.70
C GLY A 251 9.61 -24.55 -13.68
N ASN A 252 10.83 -24.86 -13.24
CA ASN A 252 12.05 -24.64 -14.02
C ASN A 252 12.21 -23.18 -14.51
N ARG A 253 11.74 -22.20 -13.71
CA ARG A 253 11.81 -20.76 -14.01
C ARG A 253 11.04 -20.36 -15.28
N THR A 254 9.96 -21.07 -15.63
CA THR A 254 9.16 -20.79 -16.83
C THR A 254 7.72 -20.47 -16.48
N PHE A 255 7.13 -19.51 -17.20
CA PHE A 255 5.81 -18.95 -16.93
C PHE A 255 4.91 -19.05 -18.17
N VAL A 256 3.60 -19.18 -17.92
CA VAL A 256 2.56 -19.17 -18.95
C VAL A 256 1.56 -18.06 -18.62
N ASP A 257 1.18 -17.25 -19.62
CA ASP A 257 0.09 -16.29 -19.48
C ASP A 257 -1.24 -17.06 -19.31
N SER A 258 -1.79 -16.99 -18.11
CA SER A 258 -3.03 -17.64 -17.70
C SER A 258 -4.22 -16.67 -17.67
N SER A 259 -4.06 -15.42 -18.08
CA SER A 259 -5.04 -14.33 -17.86
C SER A 259 -6.45 -14.66 -18.37
N ASP A 260 -6.56 -15.21 -19.58
CA ASP A 260 -7.85 -15.57 -20.18
C ASP A 260 -8.45 -16.83 -19.54
N ALA A 261 -7.59 -17.80 -19.21
CA ALA A 261 -8.00 -19.09 -18.68
C ALA A 261 -8.39 -19.01 -17.19
N SER A 262 -7.82 -18.07 -16.44
CA SER A 262 -8.03 -17.89 -15.01
C SER A 262 -9.36 -17.19 -14.71
N GLY A 263 -9.86 -16.36 -15.62
CA GLY A 263 -11.10 -15.61 -15.43
C GLY A 263 -10.89 -14.18 -14.96
N ILE A 264 -9.64 -13.73 -14.74
CA ILE A 264 -9.34 -12.34 -14.31
C ILE A 264 -9.77 -11.27 -15.34
N ARG A 265 -10.01 -11.68 -16.59
CA ARG A 265 -10.53 -10.82 -17.67
C ARG A 265 -12.05 -10.59 -17.58
N LYS A 266 -12.76 -11.34 -16.74
CA LYS A 266 -14.22 -11.31 -16.62
C LYS A 266 -14.64 -10.44 -15.44
N LEU A 267 -14.69 -9.14 -15.70
CA LEU A 267 -14.97 -8.16 -14.67
C LEU A 267 -16.48 -8.00 -14.43
N ALA A 268 -16.86 -7.87 -13.15
CA ALA A 268 -18.21 -7.54 -12.74
C ALA A 268 -18.38 -6.02 -12.54
N GLY A 269 -19.61 -5.55 -12.46
CA GLY A 269 -19.91 -4.15 -12.16
C GLY A 269 -19.75 -3.17 -13.33
N PHE A 270 -19.17 -3.60 -14.46
CA PHE A 270 -19.18 -2.81 -15.70
C PHE A 270 -20.62 -2.67 -16.22
N PRO A 271 -21.01 -1.48 -16.70
CA PRO A 271 -22.35 -1.30 -17.25
C PRO A 271 -22.49 -1.95 -18.62
N ASP A 272 -23.73 -2.24 -19.01
CA ASP A 272 -24.10 -2.98 -20.23
C ASP A 272 -23.52 -2.40 -21.54
N GLN A 273 -23.11 -1.13 -21.54
CA GLN A 273 -22.51 -0.48 -22.72
C GLN A 273 -21.00 -0.68 -22.86
N ALA A 274 -20.33 -1.24 -21.85
CA ALA A 274 -18.90 -1.57 -21.94
C ALA A 274 -18.66 -2.69 -22.97
N PRO A 275 -17.55 -2.63 -23.74
CA PRO A 275 -17.12 -3.76 -24.56
C PRO A 275 -17.01 -5.05 -23.74
N ALA A 276 -17.27 -6.20 -24.36
CA ALA A 276 -17.18 -7.50 -23.68
C ALA A 276 -15.74 -7.85 -23.23
N ASP A 277 -14.75 -7.22 -23.85
CA ASP A 277 -13.32 -7.29 -23.56
C ASP A 277 -12.79 -5.98 -22.93
N ALA A 278 -13.66 -5.24 -22.22
CA ALA A 278 -13.23 -4.02 -21.54
C ALA A 278 -12.17 -4.33 -20.46
N ALA A 279 -11.14 -3.50 -20.42
CA ALA A 279 -10.18 -3.43 -19.32
C ALA A 279 -10.41 -2.14 -18.52
N SER A 280 -10.01 -2.12 -17.25
CA SER A 280 -9.92 -0.92 -16.43
C SER A 280 -8.52 -0.30 -16.50
N VAL A 281 -8.31 0.85 -15.86
CA VAL A 281 -6.98 1.42 -15.64
C VAL A 281 -6.60 1.07 -14.20
N THR A 282 -5.70 0.12 -14.01
CA THR A 282 -5.35 -0.39 -12.67
C THR A 282 -4.01 0.17 -12.21
N TRP A 283 -3.94 0.71 -11.00
CA TRP A 283 -2.71 1.30 -10.46
C TRP A 283 -1.98 0.41 -9.46
N ALA A 284 -2.70 -0.34 -8.63
CA ALA A 284 -2.14 -1.30 -7.69
C ALA A 284 -2.92 -2.62 -7.70
N ILE A 285 -2.21 -3.71 -7.44
CA ILE A 285 -2.72 -5.09 -7.41
C ILE A 285 -1.99 -5.87 -6.32
N ALA A 286 -2.68 -6.76 -5.64
CA ALA A 286 -2.12 -7.61 -4.60
C ALA A 286 -2.71 -9.04 -4.68
N LEU A 287 -1.87 -10.04 -4.42
CA LEU A 287 -2.30 -11.39 -4.07
C LEU A 287 -2.40 -11.51 -2.55
N VAL A 288 -3.60 -11.76 -2.03
CA VAL A 288 -3.89 -11.76 -0.59
C VAL A 288 -5.04 -12.73 -0.27
N ASP A 289 -4.92 -13.48 0.82
CA ASP A 289 -5.99 -14.30 1.38
C ASP A 289 -6.91 -13.41 2.24
N TYR A 290 -7.88 -12.73 1.59
CA TYR A 290 -8.71 -11.72 2.26
C TYR A 290 -9.87 -12.36 3.05
N ASP A 291 -10.37 -13.52 2.62
CA ASP A 291 -11.47 -14.23 3.26
C ASP A 291 -10.99 -15.35 4.21
N LEU A 292 -9.68 -15.56 4.31
CA LEU A 292 -8.99 -16.41 5.28
C LEU A 292 -9.25 -17.90 5.06
N ASP A 293 -9.52 -18.28 3.82
CA ASP A 293 -9.77 -19.66 3.40
C ASP A 293 -8.48 -20.44 3.07
N GLY A 294 -7.36 -19.74 2.92
CA GLY A 294 -6.03 -20.29 2.65
C GLY A 294 -5.61 -20.23 1.18
N ASP A 295 -6.44 -19.70 0.30
CA ASP A 295 -6.15 -19.49 -1.11
C ASP A 295 -5.78 -18.01 -1.36
N ALA A 296 -4.84 -17.75 -2.26
CA ALA A 296 -4.49 -16.38 -2.61
C ALA A 296 -5.53 -15.80 -3.59
N ASP A 297 -6.26 -14.77 -3.17
CA ASP A 297 -7.17 -13.99 -4.00
C ASP A 297 -6.47 -12.80 -4.64
N ILE A 298 -7.12 -12.16 -5.62
CA ILE A 298 -6.60 -10.93 -6.21
C ILE A 298 -7.47 -9.74 -5.79
N VAL A 299 -6.83 -8.71 -5.25
CA VAL A 299 -7.44 -7.39 -5.04
C VAL A 299 -6.68 -6.36 -5.87
N TRP A 300 -7.40 -5.54 -6.63
CA TRP A 300 -6.79 -4.42 -7.35
C TRP A 300 -7.66 -3.19 -7.35
N VAL A 301 -7.06 -2.05 -7.69
CA VAL A 301 -7.73 -0.76 -7.62
C VAL A 301 -7.62 0.04 -8.90
N ASP A 302 -8.79 0.49 -9.34
CA ASP A 302 -8.97 1.10 -10.65
C ASP A 302 -9.18 2.61 -10.58
N ASP A 303 -8.79 3.27 -11.66
CA ASP A 303 -8.97 4.69 -11.88
C ASP A 303 -10.31 5.00 -12.53
N GLN A 304 -11.13 5.82 -11.87
CA GLN A 304 -12.28 6.45 -12.51
C GLN A 304 -11.84 7.42 -13.62
N GLY A 305 -10.61 7.94 -13.50
CA GLY A 305 -9.82 8.57 -14.53
C GLY A 305 -10.31 9.95 -14.93
N GLY A 306 -10.84 10.80 -14.03
CA GLY A 306 -11.28 12.13 -14.45
C GLY A 306 -11.77 13.13 -13.40
N GLY A 307 -11.72 12.85 -12.08
CA GLY A 307 -12.19 13.76 -11.02
C GLY A 307 -13.67 14.16 -11.09
N VAL A 308 -14.41 13.71 -12.10
CA VAL A 308 -15.85 13.89 -12.30
C VAL A 308 -16.41 12.51 -12.60
N LEU A 309 -17.49 12.13 -11.93
CA LEU A 309 -18.24 10.91 -12.22
C LEU A 309 -18.85 11.04 -13.62
N PRO A 310 -18.37 10.27 -14.63
CA PRO A 310 -18.89 10.36 -15.99
C PRO A 310 -20.41 10.18 -16.07
N ALA A 311 -21.02 9.40 -15.18
CA ALA A 311 -22.48 9.23 -15.12
C ALA A 311 -23.25 10.56 -14.96
N ASN A 312 -22.69 11.54 -14.24
CA ASN A 312 -23.28 12.88 -14.12
C ASN A 312 -23.31 13.65 -15.45
N GLN A 313 -22.56 13.19 -16.45
CA GLN A 313 -22.50 13.74 -17.80
C GLN A 313 -23.06 12.77 -18.85
N GLY A 314 -23.75 11.70 -18.43
CA GLY A 314 -24.30 10.67 -19.33
C GLY A 314 -23.29 9.63 -19.80
N GLY A 315 -22.10 9.57 -19.18
CA GLY A 315 -21.07 8.55 -19.36
C GLY A 315 -21.20 7.37 -18.39
N VAL A 316 -20.10 6.63 -18.24
CA VAL A 316 -20.01 5.39 -17.45
C VAL A 316 -18.96 5.54 -16.35
N ASP A 317 -19.36 5.23 -15.12
CA ASP A 317 -18.45 5.15 -13.97
C ASP A 317 -17.79 3.75 -13.93
N ARG A 318 -16.50 3.66 -13.59
CA ARG A 318 -15.65 2.46 -13.79
C ARG A 318 -14.48 2.26 -12.81
N GLY A 319 -14.25 3.17 -11.86
CA GLY A 319 -13.13 3.06 -10.92
C GLY A 319 -13.51 2.31 -9.65
N PHE A 320 -13.35 0.99 -9.61
CA PHE A 320 -13.70 0.16 -8.45
C PHE A 320 -12.47 -0.34 -7.69
N ILE A 321 -12.73 -0.90 -6.50
CA ILE A 321 -11.81 -1.78 -5.80
C ILE A 321 -12.27 -3.20 -6.12
N HIS A 322 -11.61 -3.86 -7.08
CA HIS A 322 -12.01 -5.19 -7.50
C HIS A 322 -11.54 -6.25 -6.51
N ILE A 323 -12.43 -7.19 -6.20
CA ILE A 323 -12.14 -8.40 -5.42
C ILE A 323 -12.38 -9.61 -6.33
N MET A 324 -11.36 -10.42 -6.54
CA MET A 324 -11.37 -11.60 -7.39
C MET A 324 -11.14 -12.83 -6.52
N ASN A 325 -12.20 -13.57 -6.20
CA ASN A 325 -12.11 -14.76 -5.37
C ASN A 325 -11.50 -15.92 -6.15
N ASN A 326 -10.47 -16.54 -5.61
CA ASN A 326 -9.89 -17.78 -6.09
C ASN A 326 -10.75 -18.97 -5.63
N ASP A 327 -10.65 -20.10 -6.33
CA ASP A 327 -11.24 -21.38 -5.92
C ASP A 327 -10.18 -22.42 -5.48
N GLY A 328 -8.96 -21.93 -5.22
CA GLY A 328 -7.78 -22.71 -4.88
C GLY A 328 -7.07 -23.34 -6.08
N THR A 329 -7.56 -23.13 -7.31
CA THR A 329 -6.97 -23.73 -8.53
C THR A 329 -6.45 -22.70 -9.53
N GLY A 330 -6.38 -21.43 -9.12
CA GLY A 330 -6.04 -20.30 -9.98
C GLY A 330 -7.19 -19.91 -10.92
N LYS A 331 -8.43 -20.22 -10.53
CA LYS A 331 -9.65 -19.74 -11.21
C LYS A 331 -10.33 -18.70 -10.35
N PHE A 332 -10.54 -17.54 -10.96
CA PHE A 332 -11.03 -16.37 -10.29
C PHE A 332 -12.45 -16.02 -10.70
N ARG A 333 -13.23 -15.58 -9.73
CA ARG A 333 -14.55 -14.99 -9.92
C ARG A 333 -14.56 -13.59 -9.32
N ASP A 334 -14.93 -12.60 -10.13
CA ASP A 334 -15.14 -11.25 -9.64
C ASP A 334 -16.36 -11.22 -8.68
N VAL A 335 -16.11 -10.80 -7.43
CA VAL A 335 -17.11 -10.64 -6.36
C VAL A 335 -17.27 -9.19 -5.93
N THR A 336 -16.71 -8.22 -6.64
CA THR A 336 -16.69 -6.78 -6.31
C THR A 336 -18.05 -6.21 -5.88
N VAL A 337 -19.12 -6.55 -6.60
CA VAL A 337 -20.48 -6.11 -6.26
C VAL A 337 -21.02 -6.79 -5.00
N GLN A 338 -20.68 -8.06 -4.77
CA GLN A 338 -21.09 -8.83 -3.61
C GLN A 338 -20.33 -8.39 -2.36
N ALA A 339 -19.05 -8.06 -2.53
CA ALA A 339 -18.18 -7.55 -1.48
C ALA A 339 -18.50 -6.09 -1.08
N GLY A 340 -19.33 -5.38 -1.86
CA GLY A 340 -19.68 -3.97 -1.61
C GLY A 340 -18.56 -2.98 -1.94
N THR A 341 -17.55 -3.42 -2.69
CA THR A 341 -16.36 -2.63 -3.06
C THR A 341 -16.47 -1.99 -4.45
N ASN A 342 -17.65 -2.08 -5.08
CA ASN A 342 -18.02 -1.39 -6.32
C ASN A 342 -18.28 0.11 -6.12
N ARG A 343 -17.53 0.75 -5.22
CA ARG A 343 -17.56 2.19 -4.99
C ARG A 343 -16.65 2.88 -6.00
N PHE A 344 -17.18 3.89 -6.68
CA PHE A 344 -16.42 4.70 -7.61
C PHE A 344 -15.35 5.54 -6.90
N GLY A 345 -14.14 5.54 -7.44
CA GLY A 345 -13.04 6.41 -7.01
C GLY A 345 -11.91 6.45 -8.03
N ASP A 346 -10.99 7.39 -7.85
CA ASP A 346 -9.73 7.44 -8.60
C ASP A 346 -8.65 6.77 -7.74
N TRP A 347 -8.80 5.48 -7.45
CA TRP A 347 -7.96 4.74 -6.52
C TRP A 347 -6.52 4.54 -7.05
N LYS A 348 -5.53 4.36 -6.15
CA LYS A 348 -4.10 4.40 -6.52
C LYS A 348 -3.25 3.27 -5.89
N GLY A 349 -3.28 3.10 -4.58
CA GLY A 349 -2.48 2.12 -3.83
C GLY A 349 -3.30 1.34 -2.80
N LEU A 350 -2.78 0.19 -2.37
CA LEU A 350 -3.45 -0.79 -1.51
C LEU A 350 -2.54 -1.23 -0.36
N SER A 351 -3.12 -1.43 0.82
CA SER A 351 -2.49 -2.10 1.96
C SER A 351 -3.55 -2.83 2.80
N PHE A 352 -3.12 -3.80 3.60
CA PHE A 352 -3.98 -4.76 4.29
C PHE A 352 -3.53 -5.00 5.73
N GLY A 353 -4.48 -5.30 6.60
CA GLY A 353 -4.25 -5.58 8.02
C GLY A 353 -5.56 -5.71 8.77
N ASP A 354 -5.51 -5.93 10.08
CA ASP A 354 -6.70 -5.91 10.95
C ASP A 354 -6.70 -4.59 11.72
N ILE A 355 -7.50 -3.63 11.26
CA ILE A 355 -7.55 -2.25 11.76
C ILE A 355 -8.36 -2.17 13.06
N ASN A 356 -9.40 -3.00 13.21
CA ASN A 356 -10.32 -2.92 14.36
C ASN A 356 -10.24 -4.15 15.31
N ALA A 357 -9.28 -5.04 15.07
CA ALA A 357 -9.02 -6.25 15.83
C ALA A 357 -10.19 -7.24 15.87
N ASP A 358 -11.01 -7.29 14.81
CA ASP A 358 -12.21 -8.12 14.75
C ASP A 358 -11.97 -9.53 14.17
N GLY A 359 -10.76 -9.79 13.67
CA GLY A 359 -10.37 -11.09 13.15
C GLY A 359 -10.64 -11.27 11.66
N TYR A 360 -11.05 -10.24 10.94
CA TYR A 360 -11.18 -10.20 9.47
C TYR A 360 -10.10 -9.33 8.82
N MET A 361 -9.82 -9.57 7.54
CA MET A 361 -8.88 -8.75 6.79
C MET A 361 -9.55 -7.42 6.41
N ASP A 362 -8.96 -6.32 6.83
CA ASP A 362 -9.32 -4.97 6.38
C ASP A 362 -8.37 -4.52 5.27
N LEU A 363 -8.79 -3.49 4.53
CA LEU A 363 -7.96 -2.89 3.49
C LEU A 363 -8.01 -1.36 3.56
N PHE A 364 -6.89 -0.73 3.25
CA PHE A 364 -6.80 0.72 3.02
C PHE A 364 -6.45 1.00 1.57
N VAL A 365 -7.11 2.02 1.01
CA VAL A 365 -6.93 2.43 -0.38
C VAL A 365 -6.68 3.93 -0.45
N THR A 366 -5.59 4.30 -1.12
CA THR A 366 -5.31 5.70 -1.44
C THR A 366 -6.11 6.18 -2.66
N ASN A 367 -6.44 7.47 -2.68
CA ASN A 367 -7.24 8.09 -3.73
C ASN A 367 -6.65 9.48 -4.07
N VAL A 368 -7.20 10.16 -5.09
CA VAL A 368 -6.73 11.49 -5.53
C VAL A 368 -6.95 12.61 -4.51
N GLY A 369 -7.78 12.38 -3.50
CA GLY A 369 -8.06 13.33 -2.43
C GLY A 369 -9.05 14.43 -2.80
N ASP A 370 -9.55 15.11 -1.78
CA ASP A 370 -10.59 16.15 -1.89
C ASP A 370 -10.08 17.44 -2.54
N TYR A 371 -8.78 17.74 -2.37
CA TYR A 371 -8.15 19.01 -2.75
C TYR A 371 -8.00 19.20 -4.26
N VAL A 372 -7.64 18.14 -4.98
CA VAL A 372 -7.41 18.17 -6.45
C VAL A 372 -8.64 18.71 -7.19
N LEU A 373 -9.82 18.41 -6.68
CA LEU A 373 -11.08 18.74 -7.32
C LEU A 373 -11.41 20.24 -7.28
N THR A 374 -10.71 21.02 -6.45
CA THR A 374 -10.98 22.47 -6.29
C THR A 374 -10.41 23.33 -7.42
N VAL A 375 -9.58 22.73 -8.28
CA VAL A 375 -8.84 23.42 -9.34
C VAL A 375 -9.61 23.52 -10.65
N PHE A 376 -10.43 22.51 -10.95
CA PHE A 376 -11.18 22.48 -12.20
C PHE A 376 -12.47 23.30 -12.05
N PRO A 377 -12.75 24.27 -12.95
CA PRO A 377 -13.97 25.07 -12.88
C PRO A 377 -15.19 24.14 -13.01
N ARG A 378 -15.93 23.94 -11.91
CA ARG A 378 -16.99 22.92 -11.85
C ARG A 378 -18.34 23.46 -12.35
N PRO A 379 -19.00 22.77 -13.29
CA PRO A 379 -20.43 22.88 -13.50
C PRO A 379 -21.27 21.89 -12.66
N LEU A 380 -20.66 20.97 -11.89
CA LEU A 380 -21.36 19.88 -11.20
C LEU A 380 -21.09 19.83 -9.68
N PRO A 381 -22.12 19.51 -8.85
CA PRO A 381 -21.97 19.36 -7.41
C PRO A 381 -21.10 18.14 -7.07
N TYR A 382 -20.34 18.27 -5.99
CA TYR A 382 -19.46 17.25 -5.42
C TYR A 382 -19.70 17.18 -3.92
N GLU A 383 -19.67 15.96 -3.37
CA GLU A 383 -19.80 15.72 -1.93
C GLU A 383 -18.41 15.49 -1.33
N LEU A 384 -18.08 16.28 -0.30
CA LEU A 384 -16.83 16.13 0.47
C LEU A 384 -16.63 14.67 0.88
N GLY A 385 -15.43 14.15 0.65
CA GLY A 385 -15.05 12.77 0.90
C GLY A 385 -15.27 11.81 -0.28
N SER A 386 -15.87 12.19 -1.41
CA SER A 386 -16.13 11.21 -2.48
C SER A 386 -14.85 10.67 -3.12
N TYR A 387 -13.73 11.42 -3.08
CA TYR A 387 -12.42 10.98 -3.56
C TYR A 387 -11.39 10.88 -2.44
N ALA A 388 -11.84 10.74 -1.20
CA ALA A 388 -10.91 10.56 -0.09
C ALA A 388 -10.28 9.15 -0.11
N SER A 389 -9.06 9.04 0.38
CA SER A 389 -8.46 7.76 0.78
C SER A 389 -9.28 7.15 1.92
N ARG A 390 -9.44 5.82 1.94
CA ARG A 390 -10.42 5.11 2.78
C ARG A 390 -9.85 3.82 3.35
N TRP A 391 -10.27 3.48 4.56
CA TRP A 391 -10.17 2.11 5.07
C TRP A 391 -11.55 1.44 4.99
N PHE A 392 -11.54 0.16 4.71
CA PHE A 392 -12.73 -0.68 4.59
C PHE A 392 -12.60 -1.86 5.53
N LEU A 393 -13.61 -2.05 6.37
CA LEU A 393 -13.61 -3.06 7.40
C LEU A 393 -14.21 -4.36 6.87
N GLY A 394 -13.42 -5.43 6.85
CA GLY A 394 -13.84 -6.77 6.47
C GLY A 394 -14.98 -7.27 7.35
N GLN A 395 -15.86 -8.09 6.79
CA GLN A 395 -17.03 -8.63 7.47
C GLN A 395 -17.03 -10.17 7.39
N PRO A 396 -17.73 -10.86 8.32
CA PRO A 396 -17.80 -12.32 8.34
C PRO A 396 -18.34 -12.98 7.06
N ASP A 397 -19.09 -12.24 6.25
CA ASP A 397 -19.68 -12.72 4.99
C ASP A 397 -18.80 -12.45 3.76
N GLY A 398 -17.56 -11.98 3.97
CA GLY A 398 -16.62 -11.59 2.91
C GLY A 398 -16.90 -10.21 2.30
N SER A 399 -17.86 -9.46 2.84
CA SER A 399 -18.11 -8.08 2.41
C SER A 399 -17.25 -7.06 3.17
N PHE A 400 -17.21 -5.84 2.66
CA PHE A 400 -16.46 -4.73 3.24
C PHE A 400 -17.39 -3.57 3.60
N ARG A 401 -17.14 -2.95 4.77
CA ARG A 401 -17.87 -1.79 5.28
C ARG A 401 -16.97 -0.56 5.32
N ASP A 402 -17.35 0.51 4.61
CA ASP A 402 -16.74 1.85 4.73
C ASP A 402 -17.27 2.55 6.01
N PRO A 403 -16.45 2.78 7.04
CA PRO A 403 -16.88 3.43 8.27
C PRO A 403 -16.87 4.97 8.18
N GLY A 404 -16.41 5.56 7.08
CA GLY A 404 -16.21 7.00 6.94
C GLY A 404 -14.74 7.42 7.04
N LEU A 405 -14.49 8.72 7.25
CA LEU A 405 -13.14 9.31 7.37
C LEU A 405 -12.69 9.54 8.82
N GLY A 406 -13.47 9.07 9.80
CA GLY A 406 -13.21 9.37 11.21
C GLY A 406 -13.01 10.87 11.45
N GLU A 407 -11.90 11.23 12.10
CA GLU A 407 -11.55 12.60 12.44
C GLU A 407 -10.89 13.39 11.30
N LEU A 408 -10.45 12.75 10.20
CA LEU A 408 -9.68 13.41 9.14
C LEU A 408 -10.48 14.46 8.35
N VAL A 409 -11.82 14.34 8.31
CA VAL A 409 -12.78 15.19 7.57
C VAL A 409 -12.61 15.18 6.03
N SER A 410 -11.38 15.18 5.53
CA SER A 410 -10.96 15.13 4.12
C SER A 410 -9.61 14.41 3.99
N SER A 411 -9.24 13.95 2.79
CA SER A 411 -7.88 13.44 2.53
C SER A 411 -7.15 14.21 1.44
N VAL A 412 -5.81 14.11 1.49
CA VAL A 412 -4.88 14.54 0.44
C VAL A 412 -4.69 13.43 -0.59
N PHE A 413 -4.01 13.75 -1.71
CA PHE A 413 -3.66 12.78 -2.74
C PHE A 413 -2.75 11.69 -2.16
N GLY A 414 -3.01 10.40 -2.47
CA GLY A 414 -2.10 9.30 -2.14
C GLY A 414 -1.75 8.41 -3.34
N TRP A 415 -0.50 7.92 -3.37
CA TRP A 415 -0.04 6.82 -4.24
C TRP A 415 0.26 5.60 -3.37
N GLY A 416 1.50 5.42 -2.92
CA GLY A 416 1.90 4.31 -2.06
C GLY A 416 1.38 4.42 -0.62
N THR A 417 1.18 3.27 0.01
CA THR A 417 0.74 3.14 1.40
C THR A 417 1.42 1.94 2.06
N VAL A 418 1.57 2.02 3.38
CA VAL A 418 2.09 0.99 4.27
C VAL A 418 1.11 0.86 5.44
N MET A 419 0.83 -0.39 5.86
CA MET A 419 -0.01 -0.69 7.03
C MET A 419 0.80 -1.51 8.03
N GLU A 420 1.41 -0.80 8.99
CA GLU A 420 2.34 -1.30 10.01
C GLU A 420 2.05 -0.58 11.33
N ASP A 421 2.29 -1.24 12.45
CA ASP A 421 2.30 -0.62 13.78
C ASP A 421 3.63 0.15 13.95
N TYR A 422 3.62 1.47 13.74
CA TYR A 422 4.87 2.24 13.66
C TYR A 422 5.38 2.71 15.02
N ASP A 423 4.53 2.71 16.05
CA ASP A 423 4.89 3.06 17.42
C ASP A 423 4.94 1.85 18.37
N ASN A 424 4.70 0.65 17.85
CA ASN A 424 4.73 -0.63 18.54
C ASN A 424 3.73 -0.73 19.71
N ASP A 425 2.64 0.03 19.70
CA ASP A 425 1.63 0.01 20.77
C ASP A 425 0.69 -1.23 20.72
N GLY A 426 0.68 -1.93 19.59
CA GLY A 426 -0.10 -3.14 19.33
C GLY A 426 -1.24 -2.95 18.33
N ASP A 427 -1.47 -1.72 17.85
CA ASP A 427 -2.55 -1.37 16.93
C ASP A 427 -2.03 -1.22 15.48
N THR A 428 -2.87 -1.54 14.49
CA THR A 428 -2.48 -1.45 13.08
C THR A 428 -2.60 -0.02 12.57
N ASP A 429 -1.48 0.70 12.36
CA ASP A 429 -1.47 2.07 11.84
C ASP A 429 -1.41 2.12 10.30
N ILE A 430 -1.57 3.34 9.74
CA ILE A 430 -1.49 3.59 8.30
C ILE A 430 -0.53 4.73 8.00
N ILE A 431 0.34 4.52 7.02
CA ILE A 431 1.22 5.54 6.44
C ILE A 431 0.91 5.63 4.95
N TYR A 432 0.74 6.84 4.41
CA TYR A 432 0.59 7.01 2.96
C TYR A 432 1.09 8.36 2.45
N TYR A 433 1.78 8.32 1.32
CA TYR A 433 2.41 9.48 0.68
C TYR A 433 1.83 9.67 -0.73
N GLY A 434 2.05 10.82 -1.36
CA GLY A 434 1.47 11.07 -2.68
C GLY A 434 1.90 12.37 -3.35
N GLY A 435 1.36 12.59 -4.54
CA GLY A 435 1.59 13.75 -5.39
C GLY A 435 1.09 13.52 -6.82
N GLY A 436 0.46 14.53 -7.41
CA GLY A 436 -0.07 14.47 -8.78
C GLY A 436 0.67 15.39 -9.76
N ASP A 437 0.81 14.97 -11.01
CA ASP A 437 1.38 15.80 -12.11
C ASP A 437 0.40 15.80 -13.30
N GLY A 438 -0.70 16.54 -13.12
CA GLY A 438 -1.89 16.53 -13.98
C GLY A 438 -1.89 17.58 -15.09
N GLY A 439 -0.81 17.72 -15.85
CA GLY A 439 -0.71 18.71 -16.93
C GLY A 439 -0.14 20.05 -16.45
N PRO A 440 -0.86 21.19 -16.52
CA PRO A 440 -0.29 22.50 -16.19
C PRO A 440 -0.05 22.72 -14.70
N LEU A 441 -0.34 21.73 -13.85
CA LEU A 441 -0.28 21.82 -12.41
C LEU A 441 0.36 20.56 -11.85
N ILE A 442 1.28 20.77 -10.91
CA ILE A 442 1.89 19.73 -10.10
C ILE A 442 1.31 19.87 -8.70
N GLU A 443 0.57 18.87 -8.27
CA GLU A 443 -0.01 18.76 -6.94
C GLU A 443 1.02 18.14 -5.97
N VAL A 444 1.11 18.74 -4.77
CA VAL A 444 2.02 18.33 -3.69
C VAL A 444 1.35 18.53 -2.33
N SER A 445 0.04 18.25 -2.23
CA SER A 445 -0.74 18.46 -0.99
C SER A 445 -0.44 17.45 0.09
N ASN A 446 0.27 16.36 -0.23
CA ASN A 446 0.59 15.31 0.71
C ASN A 446 2.00 15.52 1.31
N PRO A 447 2.12 16.05 2.55
CA PRO A 447 3.39 16.17 3.26
C PRO A 447 3.85 14.85 3.92
N GLY A 448 3.22 13.73 3.59
CA GLY A 448 3.26 12.47 4.34
C GLY A 448 2.13 12.42 5.35
N MET A 449 1.40 11.30 5.38
CA MET A 449 0.27 11.10 6.29
C MET A 449 0.56 9.89 7.18
N TYR A 450 0.80 10.15 8.46
CA TYR A 450 0.92 9.13 9.51
C TYR A 450 -0.38 9.12 10.29
N LEU A 451 -1.15 8.05 10.19
CA LEU A 451 -2.44 7.89 10.84
C LEU A 451 -2.30 6.88 11.97
N ASN A 452 -2.33 7.38 13.21
CA ASN A 452 -2.32 6.54 14.40
C ASN A 452 -3.72 5.97 14.65
N ASN A 453 -3.79 4.67 14.86
CA ASN A 453 -5.02 3.95 15.17
C ASN A 453 -5.29 3.97 16.68
N ASP A 454 -6.57 4.02 17.07
CA ASP A 454 -7.01 3.94 18.47
C ASP A 454 -7.29 2.49 18.95
N GLY A 455 -6.93 1.51 18.13
CA GLY A 455 -7.17 0.08 18.35
C GLY A 455 -8.59 -0.40 18.04
N ALA A 456 -9.46 0.51 17.56
CA ALA A 456 -10.84 0.21 17.16
C ALA A 456 -11.18 0.70 15.74
N GLY A 457 -10.17 1.13 14.98
CA GLY A 457 -10.29 1.65 13.62
C GLY A 457 -10.68 3.12 13.53
N GLY A 458 -10.50 3.87 14.62
CA GLY A 458 -10.48 5.32 14.61
C GLY A 458 -9.06 5.81 14.36
N PHE A 459 -8.89 6.68 13.36
CA PHE A 459 -7.57 7.23 13.00
C PHE A 459 -7.46 8.72 13.31
N ARG A 460 -6.29 9.11 13.81
CA ARG A 460 -5.90 10.51 14.00
C ARG A 460 -4.56 10.78 13.29
N TYR A 461 -4.47 11.91 12.62
CA TYR A 461 -3.22 12.33 11.99
C TYR A 461 -2.16 12.70 13.04
N ASP A 462 -0.96 12.16 12.90
CA ASP A 462 0.22 12.47 13.71
C ASP A 462 1.26 13.27 12.89
N PRO A 463 1.14 14.61 12.84
CA PRO A 463 2.14 15.45 12.18
C PRO A 463 3.50 15.43 12.91
N GLY A 464 3.54 15.00 14.18
CA GLY A 464 4.77 14.93 14.96
C GLY A 464 5.75 13.87 14.44
N ALA A 465 5.23 12.82 13.79
CA ALA A 465 6.03 11.81 13.11
C ALA A 465 6.99 12.40 12.07
N LEU A 466 6.60 13.50 11.43
CA LEU A 466 7.38 14.20 10.40
C LEU A 466 8.46 15.14 10.98
N ASP A 467 8.51 15.34 12.30
CA ASP A 467 9.50 16.20 12.95
C ASP A 467 10.92 15.59 12.85
N GLY A 468 11.67 15.99 11.84
CA GLY A 468 13.03 15.49 11.58
C GLY A 468 13.17 14.76 10.23
N SER A 469 12.05 14.56 9.56
CA SER A 469 11.97 14.04 8.20
C SER A 469 12.32 15.12 7.17
N ILE A 470 12.51 14.70 5.92
CA ILE A 470 12.57 15.58 4.76
C ILE A 470 11.22 16.28 4.54
N ASN A 471 11.25 17.49 3.96
CA ASN A 471 10.03 18.20 3.62
C ASN A 471 9.32 17.58 2.41
N HIS A 472 8.38 16.65 2.67
CA HIS A 472 7.59 16.00 1.63
C HIS A 472 6.56 16.92 0.96
N SER A 473 6.16 18.06 1.54
CA SER A 473 5.25 19.03 0.89
C SER A 473 5.81 19.67 -0.40
N ARG A 474 7.05 19.32 -0.75
CA ARG A 474 7.75 19.74 -1.98
C ARG A 474 8.19 18.56 -2.83
N ARG A 475 7.73 17.35 -2.54
CA ARG A 475 8.05 16.13 -3.27
C ARG A 475 6.76 15.57 -3.87
N ASN A 476 6.86 15.05 -5.09
CA ASN A 476 5.78 14.29 -5.68
C ASN A 476 6.12 12.80 -5.51
N VAL A 477 5.69 12.23 -4.40
CA VAL A 477 6.04 10.85 -4.00
C VAL A 477 5.13 9.86 -4.70
N GLN A 478 5.72 8.78 -5.21
CA GLN A 478 5.04 7.72 -5.95
C GLN A 478 5.16 6.40 -5.18
N GLY A 479 6.38 5.85 -5.10
CA GLY A 479 6.66 4.62 -4.37
C GLY A 479 6.89 4.86 -2.87
N LEU A 480 6.40 3.91 -2.07
CA LEU A 480 6.52 3.87 -0.61
C LEU A 480 6.62 2.41 -0.17
N ALA A 481 7.61 2.08 0.67
CA ALA A 481 7.77 0.78 1.29
C ALA A 481 8.26 0.89 2.75
N GLY A 482 7.91 -0.09 3.59
CA GLY A 482 8.30 -0.20 4.99
C GLY A 482 9.17 -1.43 5.31
N GLY A 483 10.08 -1.29 6.28
CA GLY A 483 10.92 -2.38 6.81
C GLY A 483 11.84 -1.91 7.95
N ASP A 484 12.31 -2.83 8.80
CA ASP A 484 13.23 -2.55 9.93
C ASP A 484 14.71 -2.58 9.45
N LEU A 485 15.22 -1.46 8.92
CA LEU A 485 16.51 -1.38 8.21
C LEU A 485 17.71 -1.40 9.17
N ASN A 486 17.55 -0.87 10.38
CA ASN A 486 18.61 -0.80 11.40
C ASN A 486 18.49 -1.90 12.46
N ARG A 487 17.50 -2.78 12.34
CA ARG A 487 17.26 -3.87 13.29
C ARG A 487 17.02 -3.38 14.72
N ASP A 488 16.29 -2.29 14.91
CA ASP A 488 15.84 -1.82 16.21
C ASP A 488 14.40 -2.23 16.56
N GLY A 489 13.68 -2.79 15.58
CA GLY A 489 12.33 -3.33 15.73
C GLY A 489 11.20 -2.35 15.53
N PHE A 490 11.52 -1.14 15.06
CA PHE A 490 10.55 -0.20 14.56
C PHE A 490 10.60 -0.18 13.03
N VAL A 491 9.45 0.03 12.40
CA VAL A 491 9.40 0.11 10.95
C VAL A 491 9.99 1.44 10.47
N ASP A 492 10.97 1.36 9.58
CA ASP A 492 11.51 2.50 8.82
C ASP A 492 10.75 2.65 7.50
N ILE A 493 10.77 3.86 6.94
CA ILE A 493 10.02 4.19 5.72
C ILE A 493 10.96 4.63 4.61
N VAL A 494 10.77 4.07 3.42
CA VAL A 494 11.51 4.46 2.22
C VAL A 494 10.54 5.02 1.19
N SER A 495 10.78 6.27 0.76
CA SER A 495 9.92 6.96 -0.19
C SER A 495 10.69 7.51 -1.39
N VAL A 496 10.15 7.29 -2.60
CA VAL A 496 10.77 7.74 -3.85
C VAL A 496 9.86 8.70 -4.61
N SER A 497 10.40 9.85 -5.00
CA SER A 497 9.68 10.87 -5.76
C SER A 497 10.10 10.89 -7.22
N ASN A 498 9.17 11.22 -8.13
CA ASN A 498 9.51 11.40 -9.54
C ASN A 498 10.09 12.80 -9.82
N LEU A 499 9.67 13.81 -9.06
CA LEU A 499 10.18 15.18 -9.11
C LEU A 499 10.20 15.84 -7.72
N ALA A 500 10.87 16.99 -7.63
CA ALA A 500 10.92 17.84 -6.45
C ALA A 500 10.78 19.33 -6.81
N LEU A 501 10.24 20.11 -5.87
CA LEU A 501 10.00 21.55 -6.02
C LEU A 501 10.75 22.37 -4.95
N PRO A 502 12.11 22.35 -4.93
CA PRO A 502 12.87 23.05 -3.91
C PRO A 502 12.71 24.58 -4.01
N PRO A 503 12.88 25.33 -2.91
CA PRO A 503 12.96 26.79 -2.96
C PRO A 503 13.99 27.26 -3.99
N PRO A 504 13.74 28.36 -4.73
CA PRO A 504 12.68 29.35 -4.52
C PRO A 504 11.35 29.07 -5.25
N MET A 505 11.07 27.83 -5.71
CA MET A 505 9.83 27.54 -6.43
C MET A 505 8.58 27.89 -5.59
N PRO A 506 7.66 28.73 -6.13
CA PRO A 506 6.49 29.19 -5.40
C PRO A 506 5.41 28.09 -5.35
N LEU A 507 4.90 27.81 -4.16
CA LEU A 507 3.74 26.95 -3.97
C LEU A 507 2.48 27.81 -3.81
N VAL A 508 1.39 27.38 -4.44
CA VAL A 508 0.09 28.05 -4.39
C VAL A 508 -0.85 27.21 -3.51
N PRO A 509 -1.38 27.76 -2.40
CA PRO A 509 -2.38 27.07 -1.60
C PRO A 509 -3.68 26.89 -2.39
N TYR A 510 -4.40 25.81 -2.11
CA TYR A 510 -5.76 25.66 -2.62
C TYR A 510 -6.69 26.73 -2.03
N ALA A 511 -7.61 27.24 -2.85
CA ALA A 511 -8.52 28.33 -2.44
C ALA A 511 -9.65 27.86 -1.51
N THR A 512 -9.90 26.55 -1.44
CA THR A 512 -10.95 25.96 -0.59
C THR A 512 -10.32 25.37 0.65
N HIS A 513 -10.96 25.61 1.79
CA HIS A 513 -10.57 25.05 3.08
C HIS A 513 -11.70 24.13 3.56
N TRP A 514 -11.34 22.92 3.98
CA TRP A 514 -12.30 21.90 4.42
C TRP A 514 -12.39 21.79 5.95
N GLY A 515 -11.56 22.54 6.67
CA GLY A 515 -11.48 22.47 8.13
C GLY A 515 -10.71 21.25 8.63
N SER A 516 -9.83 20.70 7.80
CA SER A 516 -8.97 19.56 8.13
C SER A 516 -7.53 20.01 8.34
N ASP A 517 -6.72 19.15 8.97
CA ASP A 517 -5.30 19.42 9.22
C ASP A 517 -4.48 19.58 7.91
N ALA A 518 -4.96 18.98 6.82
CA ALA A 518 -4.33 19.08 5.51
C ALA A 518 -4.46 20.48 4.87
N ASP A 519 -5.37 21.34 5.32
CA ASP A 519 -5.56 22.69 4.75
C ASP A 519 -4.27 23.54 4.80
N ALA A 520 -3.39 23.26 5.77
CA ALA A 520 -2.13 23.97 5.96
C ALA A 520 -1.01 23.50 5.02
N THR A 521 -1.13 22.28 4.48
CA THR A 521 -0.10 21.62 3.66
C THR A 521 -0.58 21.34 2.23
N ALA A 522 -1.85 21.65 1.94
CA ALA A 522 -2.41 21.46 0.62
C ALA A 522 -1.97 22.56 -0.37
N PHE A 523 -1.04 22.21 -1.25
CA PHE A 523 -0.50 23.10 -2.27
C PHE A 523 -0.44 22.47 -3.66
N PHE A 524 -0.31 23.34 -4.66
CA PHE A 524 0.10 22.97 -6.00
C PHE A 524 1.11 23.98 -6.57
N PHE A 525 1.80 23.58 -7.62
CA PHE A 525 2.70 24.41 -8.41
C PHE A 525 2.15 24.52 -9.85
N PRO A 526 1.89 25.75 -10.33
CA PRO A 526 1.45 25.94 -11.70
C PRO A 526 2.63 25.93 -12.66
N SER A 527 2.84 24.85 -13.43
CA SER A 527 3.88 24.78 -14.46
C SER A 527 3.59 25.71 -15.66
N PHE A 528 2.33 26.14 -15.82
CA PHE A 528 1.91 27.13 -16.82
C PHE A 528 1.05 28.22 -16.18
N THR A 529 1.21 29.46 -16.65
CA THR A 529 0.46 30.64 -16.20
C THR A 529 -0.64 30.97 -17.21
N PRO A 530 -1.90 31.21 -16.77
CA PRO A 530 -2.95 31.66 -17.68
C PRO A 530 -2.65 33.05 -18.24
N VAL A 531 -2.76 33.20 -19.56
CA VAL A 531 -2.66 34.50 -20.27
C VAL A 531 -4.02 34.98 -20.78
N SER A 532 -4.99 34.07 -20.90
CA SER A 532 -6.42 34.34 -21.09
C SER A 532 -7.25 33.22 -20.44
N GLU A 533 -8.57 33.23 -20.60
CA GLU A 533 -9.45 32.18 -20.06
C GLU A 533 -9.17 30.78 -20.64
N THR A 534 -8.59 30.71 -21.84
CA THR A 534 -8.38 29.45 -22.57
C THR A 534 -6.94 29.24 -22.99
N GLU A 535 -6.03 30.14 -22.62
CA GLU A 535 -4.65 30.13 -23.08
C GLU A 535 -3.67 30.30 -21.93
N PHE A 536 -2.51 29.65 -22.08
CA PHE A 536 -1.48 29.53 -21.06
C PHE A 536 -0.10 29.74 -21.67
N SER A 537 0.83 30.26 -20.87
CA SER A 537 2.25 30.34 -21.22
C SER A 537 3.07 29.59 -20.17
N TRP A 538 4.15 28.92 -20.59
CA TRP A 538 5.09 28.30 -19.66
C TRP A 538 5.60 29.35 -18.65
N ASN A 539 5.69 28.96 -17.39
CA ASN A 539 6.04 29.88 -16.29
C ASN A 539 7.56 30.19 -16.20
N GLY A 540 8.39 29.50 -16.99
CA GLY A 540 9.85 29.67 -17.00
C GLY A 540 10.62 28.85 -15.96
N MET A 541 9.97 27.92 -15.26
CA MET A 541 10.56 27.11 -14.19
C MET A 541 10.35 25.62 -14.44
N ASP A 542 11.41 24.83 -14.37
CA ASP A 542 11.38 23.38 -14.42
C ASP A 542 11.56 22.78 -13.02
N PRO A 543 10.74 21.77 -12.63
CA PRO A 543 10.97 21.00 -11.41
C PRO A 543 12.36 20.37 -11.36
N ALA A 544 12.86 20.15 -10.15
CA ALA A 544 14.09 19.38 -9.95
C ALA A 544 13.82 17.87 -10.03
N ASP A 545 14.87 17.10 -10.25
CA ASP A 545 14.83 15.64 -10.20
C ASP A 545 14.30 15.15 -8.85
N GLY A 546 13.47 14.12 -8.91
CA GLY A 546 13.00 13.42 -7.73
C GLY A 546 14.15 12.68 -7.04
N GLY A 547 13.95 12.36 -5.77
CA GLY A 547 14.97 11.73 -4.93
C GLY A 547 14.39 10.60 -4.09
N LEU A 548 15.29 9.81 -3.53
CA LEU A 548 15.00 8.80 -2.51
C LEU A 548 15.13 9.42 -1.12
N SER A 549 14.22 9.07 -0.22
CA SER A 549 14.33 9.35 1.21
C SER A 549 14.29 8.02 1.96
N VAL A 550 15.14 7.91 2.98
CA VAL A 550 15.21 6.75 3.88
C VAL A 550 15.04 7.29 5.29
N GLU A 551 13.85 7.11 5.82
CA GLU A 551 13.35 7.72 7.04
C GLU A 551 13.42 6.71 8.18
N ILE A 552 14.39 6.89 9.07
CA ILE A 552 14.64 5.98 10.18
C ILE A 552 13.74 6.35 11.36
N ASN A 553 13.02 5.35 11.84
CA ASN A 553 12.16 5.46 12.99
C ASN A 553 13.00 5.46 14.27
N SER A 554 12.89 6.51 15.06
CA SER A 554 13.73 6.72 16.24
C SER A 554 13.02 6.44 17.58
N ALA A 555 11.93 5.68 17.55
CA ALA A 555 11.04 5.50 18.69
C ALA A 555 11.74 4.90 19.95
N ASP A 556 12.07 5.76 20.91
CA ASP A 556 12.36 5.38 22.31
C ASP A 556 11.12 5.65 23.19
N ASN A 557 9.96 5.12 22.78
CA ASN A 557 8.69 5.26 23.52
C ASN A 557 8.52 4.15 24.59
N GLY A 558 9.52 3.29 24.74
CA GLY A 558 9.55 2.19 25.70
C GLY A 558 8.52 1.09 25.43
N ASN A 559 7.92 1.04 24.24
CA ASN A 559 7.15 -0.13 23.79
C ASN A 559 8.10 -1.27 23.45
N HIS A 560 7.55 -2.48 23.47
CA HIS A 560 8.23 -3.71 23.11
C HIS A 560 7.76 -4.14 21.73
N TRP A 561 8.63 -4.86 21.04
CA TRP A 561 8.38 -5.37 19.70
C TRP A 561 8.86 -6.81 19.60
N ALA A 562 8.43 -7.51 18.57
CA ALA A 562 9.06 -8.72 18.06
C ALA A 562 8.95 -8.73 16.54
N SER A 563 9.70 -9.58 15.86
CA SER A 563 9.52 -9.76 14.41
C SER A 563 9.50 -11.23 14.03
N VAL A 564 8.73 -11.53 12.98
CA VAL A 564 8.58 -12.88 12.44
C VAL A 564 8.85 -12.85 10.95
N SER A 565 9.83 -13.63 10.51
CA SER A 565 10.01 -14.00 9.10
C SER A 565 9.47 -15.40 8.91
N LEU A 566 8.73 -15.63 7.83
CA LEU A 566 8.20 -16.94 7.52
C LEU A 566 9.19 -17.75 6.70
N LEU A 567 9.05 -19.07 6.78
CA LEU A 567 9.86 -20.01 6.01
C LEU A 567 8.95 -21.15 5.54
N GLY A 568 8.38 -21.02 4.35
CA GLY A 568 7.66 -22.13 3.72
C GLY A 568 8.59 -23.29 3.39
N THR A 569 8.05 -24.51 3.29
CA THR A 569 8.89 -25.71 3.29
C THR A 569 8.85 -26.55 2.03
N ALA A 570 8.40 -25.96 0.91
CA ALA A 570 8.62 -26.49 -0.43
C ALA A 570 10.08 -26.93 -0.61
N GLY A 571 10.29 -28.17 -1.06
CA GLY A 571 11.63 -28.77 -1.23
C GLY A 571 12.41 -29.08 0.05
N LEU A 572 12.03 -28.56 1.23
CA LEU A 572 12.73 -28.79 2.50
C LEU A 572 12.17 -29.93 3.33
N THR A 573 10.86 -30.16 3.25
CA THR A 573 10.19 -31.26 3.94
C THR A 573 9.37 -32.09 2.96
N THR A 574 9.09 -33.34 3.31
CA THR A 574 8.42 -34.28 2.39
C THR A 574 6.98 -33.87 2.06
N HIS A 575 6.36 -33.04 2.90
CA HIS A 575 4.96 -32.62 2.76
C HIS A 575 4.82 -31.10 2.71
N GLY A 576 5.93 -30.37 2.70
CA GLY A 576 5.92 -28.92 2.57
C GLY A 576 5.62 -28.53 1.14
N VAL A 577 4.63 -27.67 0.97
CA VAL A 577 4.23 -27.14 -0.33
C VAL A 577 4.32 -25.62 -0.36
N VAL A 578 4.35 -24.94 0.78
CA VAL A 578 4.41 -23.48 0.80
C VAL A 578 5.73 -22.98 0.21
N ASN A 579 5.66 -22.00 -0.69
CA ASN A 579 6.80 -21.29 -1.27
C ASN A 579 7.77 -20.82 -0.17
N ARG A 580 9.08 -20.78 -0.47
CA ARG A 580 10.13 -20.63 0.55
C ARG A 580 10.05 -19.33 1.37
N ASP A 581 9.49 -18.28 0.79
CA ASP A 581 9.26 -16.97 1.42
C ASP A 581 7.99 -16.93 2.31
N GLY A 582 7.06 -17.87 2.13
CA GLY A 582 5.77 -17.84 2.83
C GLY A 582 4.82 -16.75 2.35
N ILE A 583 5.03 -16.21 1.15
CA ILE A 583 4.14 -15.22 0.53
C ILE A 583 2.74 -15.83 0.35
N GLY A 584 1.71 -15.05 0.70
CA GLY A 584 0.30 -15.45 0.77
C GLY A 584 -0.14 -15.91 2.17
N ALA A 585 0.77 -16.04 3.14
CA ALA A 585 0.40 -16.38 4.51
C ALA A 585 -0.21 -15.19 5.25
N VAL A 586 -1.09 -15.48 6.21
CA VAL A 586 -1.62 -14.50 7.17
C VAL A 586 -1.08 -14.77 8.56
N VAL A 587 -0.39 -13.77 9.13
CA VAL A 587 0.17 -13.81 10.48
C VAL A 587 -0.76 -13.08 11.43
N ARG A 588 -1.25 -13.79 12.45
CA ARG A 588 -1.99 -13.21 13.58
C ARG A 588 -1.10 -13.16 14.80
N PHE A 589 -1.12 -12.03 15.50
CA PHE A 589 -0.32 -11.84 16.70
C PHE A 589 -1.16 -11.36 17.87
N THR A 590 -0.97 -12.02 19.01
CA THR A 590 -1.61 -11.67 20.28
C THR A 590 -0.54 -11.42 21.34
N PRO A 591 -0.19 -10.17 21.68
CA PRO A 591 0.60 -9.86 22.87
C PRO A 591 -0.12 -10.29 24.16
N GLU A 592 0.64 -10.66 25.19
CA GLU A 592 0.09 -11.05 26.50
C GLU A 592 -0.69 -9.89 27.13
N GLY A 593 -2.02 -10.01 27.15
CA GLY A 593 -2.93 -9.01 27.71
C GLY A 593 -3.34 -7.89 26.75
N GLY A 594 -2.96 -7.97 25.47
CA GLY A 594 -3.42 -7.04 24.42
C GLY A 594 -4.44 -7.66 23.47
N ILE A 595 -4.75 -6.93 22.40
CA ILE A 595 -5.65 -7.34 21.32
C ILE A 595 -4.96 -8.31 20.35
N THR A 596 -5.70 -8.88 19.40
CA THR A 596 -5.10 -9.66 18.32
C THR A 596 -5.24 -8.87 17.03
N VAL A 597 -4.12 -8.65 16.35
CA VAL A 597 -4.09 -8.06 15.01
C VAL A 597 -3.58 -9.09 14.01
N MET A 598 -3.80 -8.83 12.72
CA MET A 598 -3.26 -9.66 11.65
C MET A 598 -2.64 -8.85 10.53
N ARG A 599 -1.66 -9.47 9.89
CA ARG A 599 -0.90 -8.90 8.79
C ARG A 599 -0.61 -10.01 7.76
N PRO A 600 -0.96 -9.82 6.48
CA PRO A 600 -0.58 -10.75 5.43
C PRO A 600 0.90 -10.56 5.02
N VAL A 601 1.52 -11.63 4.52
CA VAL A 601 2.84 -11.58 3.89
C VAL A 601 2.63 -11.48 2.38
N LEU A 602 2.88 -10.31 1.81
CA LEU A 602 2.51 -9.96 0.44
C LEU A 602 3.74 -9.87 -0.47
N GLY A 603 3.65 -10.45 -1.66
CA GLY A 603 4.66 -10.32 -2.72
C GLY A 603 4.52 -9.03 -3.54
N GLY A 604 3.99 -7.95 -2.94
CA GLY A 604 3.63 -6.67 -3.59
C GLY A 604 2.17 -6.29 -3.34
N ALA A 605 1.89 -5.02 -3.02
CA ALA A 605 0.53 -4.52 -2.76
C ALA A 605 0.41 -2.99 -2.84
N SER A 606 1.43 -2.26 -2.39
CA SER A 606 1.53 -0.81 -2.55
C SER A 606 1.64 -0.41 -4.04
N TYR A 607 1.48 0.88 -4.34
CA TYR A 607 1.72 1.36 -5.70
C TYR A 607 3.19 1.19 -6.08
N ALA A 608 3.46 0.41 -7.13
CA ALA A 608 4.79 0.18 -7.70
C ALA A 608 5.87 -0.37 -6.72
N SER A 609 5.48 -0.78 -5.52
CA SER A 609 6.38 -0.99 -4.38
C SER A 609 6.03 -2.24 -3.57
N GLN A 610 7.02 -2.75 -2.85
CA GLN A 610 6.87 -3.89 -1.96
C GLN A 610 7.62 -3.67 -0.63
N ASP A 611 6.91 -3.86 0.46
CA ASP A 611 7.44 -3.86 1.82
C ASP A 611 8.35 -5.08 2.07
N SER A 612 9.13 -5.04 3.15
CA SER A 612 9.87 -6.22 3.56
C SER A 612 8.92 -7.37 3.97
N LEU A 613 9.26 -8.61 3.62
CA LEU A 613 8.46 -9.78 4.01
C LEU A 613 8.48 -10.08 5.53
N ALA A 614 9.35 -9.42 6.30
CA ALA A 614 9.40 -9.58 7.74
C ALA A 614 8.22 -8.86 8.40
N VAL A 615 7.43 -9.58 9.19
CA VAL A 615 6.29 -9.01 9.90
C VAL A 615 6.77 -8.44 11.23
N ASN A 616 6.75 -7.11 11.35
CA ASN A 616 6.98 -6.39 12.61
C ASN A 616 5.72 -6.41 13.47
N LEU A 617 5.91 -6.69 14.76
CA LEU A 617 4.84 -6.94 15.71
C LEU A 617 5.03 -6.04 16.94
N GLY A 618 4.19 -5.01 17.07
CA GLY A 618 4.14 -4.23 18.29
C GLY A 618 3.52 -5.02 19.43
N MET A 619 4.12 -4.86 20.61
CA MET A 619 3.74 -5.59 21.81
C MET A 619 3.28 -4.66 22.92
N GLY A 620 3.27 -3.34 22.71
CA GLY A 620 3.04 -2.35 23.76
C GLY A 620 3.95 -2.63 24.95
N LYS A 621 3.37 -2.91 26.12
CA LYS A 621 4.15 -3.27 27.33
C LYS A 621 4.29 -4.77 27.56
N ALA A 622 3.73 -5.61 26.69
CA ALA A 622 3.82 -7.07 26.81
C ALA A 622 5.26 -7.55 26.54
N ARG A 623 5.69 -8.58 27.28
CA ARG A 623 7.03 -9.18 27.11
C ARG A 623 7.02 -10.45 26.29
N LYS A 624 5.83 -10.98 26.03
CA LYS A 624 5.61 -12.19 25.25
C LYS A 624 4.30 -12.12 24.49
N GLY A 625 4.20 -12.91 23.44
CA GLY A 625 2.96 -13.08 22.68
C GLY A 625 2.83 -14.47 22.08
N VAL A 626 1.73 -14.64 21.35
CA VAL A 626 1.39 -15.83 20.56
C VAL A 626 1.30 -15.42 19.09
N VAL A 627 1.91 -16.22 18.22
CA VAL A 627 1.82 -16.06 16.77
C VAL A 627 1.02 -17.23 16.22
N ASP A 628 0.02 -16.93 15.41
CA ASP A 628 -0.69 -17.88 14.57
C ASP A 628 -0.39 -17.58 13.11
N VAL A 629 -0.15 -18.62 12.32
CA VAL A 629 0.06 -18.49 10.87
C VAL A 629 -0.96 -19.37 10.17
N LEU A 630 -1.74 -18.75 9.30
CA LEU A 630 -2.45 -19.42 8.21
C LEU A 630 -1.53 -19.38 7.00
N TRP A 631 -1.05 -20.54 6.58
CA TRP A 631 -0.20 -20.67 5.40
C TRP A 631 -1.05 -20.82 4.13
N PRO A 632 -0.51 -20.45 2.95
CA PRO A 632 -1.10 -20.85 1.67
C PRO A 632 -1.41 -22.36 1.66
N GLY A 633 -2.59 -22.73 1.18
CA GLY A 633 -3.11 -24.10 1.24
C GLY A 633 -3.72 -24.51 2.58
N GLY A 634 -3.93 -23.55 3.50
CA GLY A 634 -4.77 -23.72 4.69
C GLY A 634 -4.12 -24.38 5.91
N VAL A 635 -2.81 -24.67 5.87
CA VAL A 635 -2.10 -25.20 7.04
C VAL A 635 -2.07 -24.15 8.15
N ARG A 636 -2.44 -24.52 9.39
CA ARG A 636 -2.37 -23.63 10.55
C ARG A 636 -1.30 -24.05 11.52
N ASN A 637 -0.41 -23.13 11.88
CA ASN A 637 0.61 -23.33 12.89
C ASN A 637 0.52 -22.25 13.97
N ARG A 638 0.79 -22.61 15.23
CA ARG A 638 0.79 -21.67 16.36
C ARG A 638 2.08 -21.77 17.16
N PHE A 639 2.65 -20.62 17.47
CA PHE A 639 3.87 -20.46 18.26
C PHE A 639 3.62 -19.66 19.53
N TYR A 640 3.88 -20.25 20.70
CA TYR A 640 3.70 -19.58 21.99
C TYR A 640 5.01 -19.06 22.55
N GLY A 641 4.95 -17.89 23.18
CA GLY A 641 6.05 -17.31 23.92
C GLY A 641 7.16 -16.82 22.99
N LEU A 642 6.76 -16.18 21.88
CA LEU A 642 7.59 -15.18 21.23
C LEU A 642 7.90 -14.10 22.27
N ARG A 643 9.15 -13.65 22.38
CA ARG A 643 9.60 -12.73 23.42
C ARG A 643 9.80 -11.33 22.84
N ALA A 644 9.70 -10.31 23.70
CA ALA A 644 10.13 -8.96 23.34
C ALA A 644 11.59 -8.97 22.83
N SER A 645 11.83 -8.17 21.79
CA SER A 645 13.07 -8.04 21.01
C SER A 645 13.55 -9.34 20.36
N GLU A 646 12.66 -10.32 20.16
CA GLU A 646 12.97 -11.56 19.47
C GLU A 646 12.65 -11.43 17.98
N ARG A 647 13.66 -11.69 17.13
CA ARG A 647 13.48 -11.99 15.70
C ARG A 647 13.37 -13.49 15.50
N LEU A 648 12.27 -13.96 14.94
CA LEU A 648 11.99 -15.39 14.78
C LEU A 648 11.76 -15.75 13.31
N VAL A 649 12.59 -16.65 12.78
CA VAL A 649 12.25 -17.38 11.55
C VAL A 649 11.33 -18.54 11.91
N LEU A 650 10.06 -18.45 11.51
CA LEU A 650 9.03 -19.44 11.82
C LEU A 650 8.80 -20.35 10.60
N PRO A 651 9.26 -21.62 10.65
CA PRO A 651 9.03 -22.55 9.55
C PRO A 651 7.61 -23.07 9.53
N GLU A 652 7.10 -23.30 8.31
CA GLU A 652 5.95 -24.14 8.09
C GLU A 652 6.22 -25.53 8.71
N ILE A 653 5.26 -26.00 9.48
CA ILE A 653 5.14 -27.39 9.87
C ILE A 653 3.94 -27.90 9.08
N PRO A 654 4.11 -28.77 8.05
CA PRO A 654 3.05 -29.26 7.17
C PRO A 654 2.16 -30.29 7.89
N CYS A 655 1.69 -29.92 9.08
CA CYS A 655 0.87 -30.68 10.01
C CYS A 655 0.00 -29.64 10.74
N SER A 656 -1.19 -29.35 10.22
CA SER A 656 -2.06 -28.35 10.84
C SER A 656 -2.63 -28.87 12.17
N TYR A 657 -2.70 -27.99 13.18
CA TYR A 657 -3.30 -28.32 14.47
C TYR A 657 -4.83 -28.37 14.44
N THR A 658 -5.45 -27.84 13.38
CA THR A 658 -6.91 -27.87 13.17
C THR A 658 -7.39 -29.08 12.36
N THR A 659 -6.48 -29.80 11.70
CA THR A 659 -6.81 -31.04 10.98
C THR A 659 -7.34 -32.10 11.95
N ALA A 660 -8.29 -32.91 11.50
CA ALA A 660 -8.75 -34.08 12.23
C ALA A 660 -7.69 -35.21 12.15
N TRP A 661 -6.91 -35.37 13.21
CA TRP A 661 -5.94 -36.46 13.35
C TRP A 661 -6.56 -37.67 14.05
N ASP A 662 -6.20 -38.88 13.61
CA ASP A 662 -6.65 -40.13 14.24
C ASP A 662 -6.24 -40.21 15.73
N SER A 663 -5.07 -39.66 16.07
CA SER A 663 -4.61 -39.56 17.44
C SER A 663 -3.59 -38.44 17.65
N ALA A 664 -3.40 -38.06 18.92
CA ALA A 664 -2.30 -37.17 19.32
C ALA A 664 -0.91 -37.74 19.00
N HIS A 665 -0.79 -39.06 18.85
CA HIS A 665 0.46 -39.71 18.46
C HIS A 665 0.79 -39.43 16.99
N ASP A 666 -0.21 -39.49 16.12
CA ASP A 666 -0.04 -39.30 14.67
C ASP A 666 0.34 -37.85 14.35
N TYR A 667 -0.35 -36.89 14.97
CA TYR A 667 0.03 -35.48 14.88
C TYR A 667 1.47 -35.26 15.38
N ARG A 668 1.82 -35.81 16.55
CA ARG A 668 3.18 -35.70 17.10
C ARG A 668 4.21 -36.32 16.18
N HIS A 669 3.89 -37.45 15.53
CA HIS A 669 4.77 -38.11 14.58
C HIS A 669 5.02 -37.23 13.35
N CYS A 670 3.96 -36.63 12.78
CA CYS A 670 4.07 -35.66 11.69
C CYS A 670 4.99 -34.49 12.06
N VAL A 671 4.71 -33.81 13.18
CA VAL A 671 5.52 -32.68 13.66
C VAL A 671 6.97 -33.10 13.90
N THR A 672 7.20 -34.26 14.52
CA THR A 672 8.56 -34.76 14.79
C THR A 672 9.36 -35.00 13.51
N ARG A 673 8.69 -35.50 12.46
CA ARG A 673 9.28 -35.73 11.14
C ARG A 673 9.65 -34.41 10.47
N ALA A 674 8.70 -33.48 10.35
CA ALA A 674 8.95 -32.16 9.75
C ALA A 674 10.13 -31.45 10.44
N LEU A 675 10.12 -31.37 11.77
CA LEU A 675 11.22 -30.76 12.54
C LEU A 675 12.55 -31.53 12.43
N ARG A 676 12.56 -32.80 12.01
CA ARG A 676 13.79 -33.56 11.73
C ARG A 676 14.32 -33.23 10.34
N GLU A 677 13.44 -33.12 9.35
CA GLU A 677 13.77 -32.77 7.97
C GLU A 677 14.33 -31.34 7.92
N LEU A 678 13.68 -30.37 8.57
CA LEU A 678 14.19 -29.00 8.72
C LEU A 678 15.56 -28.94 9.41
N SER A 679 15.78 -29.75 10.45
CA SER A 679 17.10 -29.84 11.09
C SER A 679 18.18 -30.40 10.16
N ARG A 680 17.81 -31.32 9.25
CA ARG A 680 18.75 -31.91 8.27
C ARG A 680 19.07 -30.92 7.16
N ALA A 681 18.10 -30.10 6.77
CA ALA A 681 18.27 -29.01 5.81
C ALA A 681 19.06 -27.81 6.38
N GLY A 682 19.44 -27.84 7.66
CA GLY A 682 20.18 -26.72 8.30
C GLY A 682 19.31 -25.51 8.65
N LYS A 683 18.02 -25.52 8.32
CA LYS A 683 17.09 -24.39 8.50
C LYS A 683 16.41 -24.35 9.88
N LEU A 684 16.87 -25.15 10.85
CA LEU A 684 16.27 -25.19 12.20
C LEU A 684 17.31 -25.25 13.34
N PRO A 685 17.54 -24.15 14.07
CA PRO A 685 18.37 -24.13 15.26
C PRO A 685 17.87 -25.08 16.36
N ARG A 686 18.79 -25.72 17.10
CA ARG A 686 18.46 -26.71 18.15
C ARG A 686 17.50 -26.18 19.23
N GLY A 687 17.68 -24.91 19.64
CA GLY A 687 16.83 -24.27 20.66
C GLY A 687 15.40 -24.05 20.18
N LEU A 688 15.22 -23.68 18.91
CA LEU A 688 13.93 -23.42 18.31
C LEU A 688 13.11 -24.71 18.13
N LYS A 689 13.74 -25.81 17.73
CA LYS A 689 13.09 -27.13 17.59
C LYS A 689 12.27 -27.54 18.81
N LYS A 690 12.81 -27.34 20.01
CA LYS A 690 12.13 -27.69 21.27
C LYS A 690 10.92 -26.79 21.53
N ARG A 691 11.02 -25.50 21.19
CA ARG A 691 9.93 -24.53 21.32
C ARG A 691 8.81 -24.85 20.33
N LEU A 692 9.13 -25.09 19.06
CA LEU A 692 8.18 -25.49 18.02
C LEU A 692 7.42 -26.76 18.42
N MET A 693 8.11 -27.82 18.83
CA MET A 693 7.47 -29.06 19.29
C MET A 693 6.52 -28.81 20.48
N LYS A 694 6.94 -27.97 21.45
CA LYS A 694 6.09 -27.64 22.61
C LYS A 694 4.86 -26.85 22.18
N SER A 695 5.03 -25.87 21.29
CA SER A 695 3.96 -25.03 20.77
C SER A 695 2.95 -25.84 19.95
N ALA A 696 3.42 -26.63 18.99
CA ALA A 696 2.59 -27.51 18.16
C ALA A 696 1.73 -28.45 19.01
N MET A 697 2.33 -29.13 19.99
CA MET A 697 1.59 -30.03 20.88
C MET A 697 0.62 -29.29 21.81
N ARG A 698 0.88 -28.01 22.14
CA ARG A 698 -0.03 -27.17 22.93
C ARG A 698 -1.23 -26.76 22.09
N ALA A 699 -0.99 -26.24 20.88
CA ALA A 699 -2.03 -25.83 19.94
C ALA A 699 -3.02 -26.96 19.66
N TYR A 700 -2.52 -28.16 19.35
CA TYR A 700 -3.36 -29.35 19.13
C TYR A 700 -4.23 -29.71 20.34
N ARG A 701 -3.71 -29.55 21.58
CA ARG A 701 -4.52 -29.80 22.79
C ARG A 701 -5.59 -28.74 23.01
N GLU A 702 -5.30 -27.49 22.69
CA GLU A 702 -6.24 -26.38 22.83
C GLU A 702 -7.35 -26.44 21.78
N ALA A 703 -7.06 -26.93 20.57
CA ALA A 703 -8.07 -27.13 19.51
C ALA A 703 -9.09 -28.26 19.81
N GLY A 704 -8.71 -29.24 20.62
CA GLY A 704 -9.58 -30.35 21.04
C GLY A 704 -9.64 -31.54 20.06
N PRO A 705 -10.22 -32.69 20.47
CA PRO A 705 -10.22 -33.96 19.71
C PRO A 705 -11.08 -33.95 18.43
N HIS A 706 -11.85 -32.88 18.20
CA HIS A 706 -12.44 -32.52 16.92
C HIS A 706 -12.23 -31.02 16.85
N GLY A 707 -11.37 -30.54 15.94
CA GLY A 707 -11.22 -29.11 15.72
C GLY A 707 -12.60 -28.50 15.61
N ARG A 708 -12.98 -27.67 16.61
CA ARG A 708 -14.20 -26.89 16.48
C ARG A 708 -14.01 -26.08 15.21
N ARG A 709 -14.89 -26.30 14.23
CA ARG A 709 -15.18 -25.25 13.27
C ARG A 709 -15.57 -24.05 14.13
N ASP A 710 -14.73 -23.03 14.13
CA ASP A 710 -15.13 -21.73 14.64
C ASP A 710 -16.13 -21.18 13.61
N ASP A 711 -17.36 -21.65 13.71
CA ASP A 711 -18.56 -21.11 13.10
C ASP A 711 -19.68 -21.34 14.13
N ASP A 712 -20.43 -20.28 14.41
CA ASP A 712 -21.52 -20.17 15.39
C ASP A 712 -21.15 -20.16 16.88
N SER A 713 -20.92 -18.94 17.40
CA SER A 713 -21.39 -18.60 18.74
C SER A 713 -22.80 -18.01 18.66
N SER A 714 -23.81 -18.88 18.54
CA SER A 714 -25.20 -18.50 18.74
C SER A 714 -25.69 -18.90 20.14
N ASP A 715 -26.42 -17.96 20.74
CA ASP A 715 -27.60 -18.21 21.56
C ASP A 715 -27.38 -18.72 23.01
N ALA A 716 -27.18 -17.76 23.91
CA ALA A 716 -27.51 -17.90 25.33
C ALA A 716 -28.69 -16.98 25.69
N GLY A 717 -29.88 -17.31 25.16
CA GLY A 717 -31.13 -16.58 25.40
C GLY A 717 -32.29 -17.49 25.83
N GLU A 718 -32.17 -18.07 27.03
CA GLU A 718 -33.28 -18.35 27.96
C GLU A 718 -34.64 -18.89 27.42
N SER A 719 -34.87 -20.21 27.53
CA SER A 719 -36.24 -20.75 27.65
C SER A 719 -36.31 -21.85 28.71
N ARG A 720 -36.83 -21.46 29.88
CA ARG A 720 -37.15 -22.34 31.01
C ARG A 720 -38.46 -23.08 30.74
N ARG A 721 -38.39 -24.40 30.93
CA ARG A 721 -39.50 -25.36 31.06
C ARG A 721 -40.70 -24.79 31.86
N ARG A 722 -41.90 -24.92 31.31
CA ARG A 722 -43.12 -25.23 32.08
C ARG A 722 -43.91 -26.35 31.41
N HIS A 723 -43.91 -27.51 32.06
CA HIS A 723 -44.97 -28.49 31.94
C HIS A 723 -46.22 -27.98 32.67
N GLN A 724 -47.36 -27.91 31.98
CA GLN A 724 -48.67 -28.05 32.60
C GLN A 724 -49.54 -28.98 31.75
N ARG A 725 -50.05 -30.03 32.41
CA ARG A 725 -51.08 -30.95 31.94
C ARG A 725 -52.48 -30.35 32.19
N HIS A 726 -53.45 -30.95 31.48
CA HIS A 726 -54.91 -30.77 31.53
C HIS A 726 -55.41 -29.58 30.70
N GLY A 727 -56.38 -29.69 29.80
CA GLY A 727 -57.40 -30.72 29.55
C GLY A 727 -58.69 -30.00 29.13
N ALA A 728 -59.42 -30.59 28.18
CA ALA A 728 -60.63 -30.11 27.48
C ALA A 728 -60.37 -29.23 26.25
#